data_AF-A0AA36NMR6-F1
#
_entry.id   AF-A0AA36NMR6-F1
#
_cell.length_a   1.000
_cell.length_b   1.000
_cell.length_c   1.000
_cell.angle_alpha   90.00
_cell.angle_beta   90.00
_cell.angle_gamma   90.00
#
_symmetry.space_group_name_H-M   'P 1'
#
loop_
_entity.id
_entity.type
_entity.pdbx_description
1 polymer ?
#
loop_
_entity_poly.entity_id
_entity_poly.type
_entity_poly.pdbx_seq_one_letter_code
_entity_poly.pdbx_strand_id
1 'polypeptide(L)'
;MKRHQCRASRASPPRVLQSKKSMKSLASLEPDTIERLMDFSDLQEEIKMKVKENKAVLDDEAPAATRRRRREINKKLRELKRKYKDKMTAVVEGEDPMESRPTLQRAMTMEGMPTVSKAYLSLVSPSDEKTYRDVLRRYTDTDAIDQSDLRQFLENVGFKPRNKAERELMNNLLRNLDTLDVKFELLFQEIIPNIRLGFAEIRSADLSKRFHAADVDKSGTLSMIELLQILRWSGYFPRLNQMIQTVTEVIPETAELLQQSSFTAFLEKDILSLPQFHILAPLLEERAESDFVQRRQEIAETMDLDEHTERLWGFALVDLQDVFLRRAKHDLLPFPSLLHLALDCGLVQHRGSGFREKLRSIAAEEVAPQLVEEGLDLNDPIAVERAHFDFRQVLRIMTQIREIENDLIADVFAAADTDDTNGLSVEECIECLDNCGIKASGKQSQEMIPKLVEEFDEDGSGELDLEEYLEFAKFVADRMRKMQHVSNMDMAQRVGYGEEEYLRFWDAFVGADDNLDSMLEEEELLHAVWQARPEIDIAAGDVRAILKDQGIGYWKQEIRLTMYDFLLIMKDVDQLGTWRTLGQDKGVEKELVDSFIGLWRSLARNIKEDNVSVKELQRAVKTLPGAPVKLARIRLLQQMGIEAIDFASFVQVMKTKNSELGDGLDIAESDFSGPLSPHEFMSPMITPSAPVRPAASIRRGGEEPASEIMVLW
;
A
#
# COMPACT_ATOMS: atom_id res chain seq x y z
N MET A 1 2.09 41.86 -30.88
CA MET A 1 2.83 42.18 -32.13
C MET A 1 4.30 41.80 -31.97
N LYS A 2 4.73 40.78 -32.72
CA LYS A 2 6.10 40.27 -33.02
C LYS A 2 6.11 38.74 -32.91
N ARG A 3 5.72 38.08 -34.01
CA ARG A 3 5.88 36.64 -34.24
C ARG A 3 7.30 36.40 -34.77
N HIS A 4 8.09 35.60 -34.07
CA HIS A 4 9.32 35.01 -34.61
C HIS A 4 8.95 33.72 -35.36
N GLN A 5 9.23 33.69 -36.66
CA GLN A 5 9.16 32.50 -37.51
C GLN A 5 10.42 31.66 -37.32
N CYS A 6 10.27 30.48 -36.72
CA CYS A 6 11.26 29.40 -36.84
C CYS A 6 10.96 28.57 -38.10
N ARG A 7 11.93 28.50 -39.01
CA ARG A 7 11.95 27.60 -40.17
C ARG A 7 12.31 26.19 -39.71
N ALA A 8 11.37 25.26 -39.80
CA ALA A 8 11.66 23.83 -39.68
C ALA A 8 12.16 23.28 -41.03
N SER A 9 13.35 22.70 -41.01
CA SER A 9 13.94 21.94 -42.11
C SER A 9 13.22 20.59 -42.26
N ARG A 10 12.67 20.33 -43.45
CA ARG A 10 12.13 19.01 -43.83
C ARG A 10 13.27 17.99 -43.89
N ALA A 11 13.26 17.03 -42.96
CA ALA A 11 14.01 15.79 -43.08
C ALA A 11 13.18 14.76 -43.86
N SER A 12 13.80 14.10 -44.83
CA SER A 12 13.22 13.04 -45.67
C SER A 12 12.99 11.75 -44.86
N PRO A 13 11.99 10.91 -45.22
CA PRO A 13 11.72 9.67 -44.51
C PRO A 13 12.77 8.58 -44.84
N PRO A 14 13.01 7.60 -43.94
CA PRO A 14 13.96 6.53 -44.19
C PRO A 14 13.40 5.54 -45.22
N ARG A 15 14.25 5.19 -46.20
CA ARG A 15 13.97 4.13 -47.17
C ARG A 15 14.03 2.76 -46.49
N VAL A 16 12.89 2.07 -46.47
CA VAL A 16 12.79 0.64 -46.15
C VAL A 16 13.53 -0.18 -47.21
N LEU A 17 14.63 -0.82 -46.82
CA LEU A 17 15.33 -1.82 -47.61
C LEU A 17 14.53 -3.14 -47.57
N GLN A 18 13.70 -3.38 -48.59
CA GLN A 18 13.14 -4.71 -48.84
C GLN A 18 14.25 -5.66 -49.30
N SER A 19 14.60 -6.63 -48.45
CA SER A 19 15.47 -7.75 -48.75
C SER A 19 14.85 -8.66 -49.83
N LYS A 20 15.28 -8.49 -51.09
CA LYS A 20 14.96 -9.39 -52.22
C LYS A 20 15.92 -10.58 -52.33
N LYS A 21 16.38 -11.15 -51.20
CA LYS A 21 17.33 -12.29 -51.22
C LYS A 21 16.70 -13.69 -51.09
N SER A 22 15.38 -13.81 -50.88
CA SER A 22 14.78 -15.13 -50.59
C SER A 22 14.34 -15.97 -51.82
N MET A 23 14.27 -15.43 -53.04
CA MET A 23 13.72 -16.20 -54.19
C MET A 23 14.75 -16.85 -55.13
N LYS A 24 16.06 -16.68 -54.90
CA LYS A 24 17.10 -17.23 -55.80
C LYS A 24 17.63 -18.63 -55.42
N SER A 25 17.22 -19.23 -54.30
CA SER A 25 17.71 -20.56 -53.89
C SER A 25 16.77 -21.73 -54.20
N LEU A 26 15.56 -21.50 -54.73
CA LEU A 26 14.62 -22.57 -55.08
C LEU A 26 14.86 -23.17 -56.48
N ALA A 27 15.58 -22.46 -57.35
CA ALA A 27 15.82 -22.90 -58.73
C ALA A 27 16.94 -23.95 -58.89
N SER A 28 17.62 -24.32 -57.80
CA SER A 28 18.71 -25.32 -57.80
C SER A 28 18.37 -26.60 -57.04
N LEU A 29 17.12 -26.77 -56.61
CA LEU A 29 16.67 -27.97 -55.91
C LEU A 29 16.23 -29.04 -56.92
N GLU A 30 16.58 -30.30 -56.64
CA GLU A 30 16.12 -31.46 -57.39
C GLU A 30 14.58 -31.50 -57.42
N PRO A 31 13.94 -31.94 -58.53
CA PRO A 31 12.48 -32.01 -58.67
C PRO A 31 11.78 -32.74 -57.51
N ASP A 32 12.40 -33.80 -56.99
CA ASP A 32 11.93 -34.56 -55.81
C ASP A 32 11.87 -33.73 -54.52
N THR A 33 12.72 -32.71 -54.39
CA THR A 33 12.70 -31.80 -53.23
C THR A 33 11.59 -30.75 -53.36
N ILE A 34 11.26 -30.35 -54.60
CA ILE A 34 10.17 -29.42 -54.89
C ILE A 34 8.82 -30.08 -54.66
N GLU A 35 8.64 -31.33 -55.07
CA GLU A 35 7.40 -32.10 -54.86
C GLU A 35 7.15 -32.34 -53.35
N ARG A 36 8.21 -32.62 -52.58
CA ARG A 36 8.14 -32.68 -51.10
C ARG A 36 7.81 -31.33 -50.47
N LEU A 37 8.30 -30.21 -51.02
CA LEU A 37 8.01 -28.84 -50.55
C LEU A 37 6.55 -28.40 -50.78
N MET A 38 5.91 -28.85 -51.86
CA MET A 38 4.48 -28.56 -52.10
C MET A 38 3.58 -29.22 -51.05
N ASP A 39 3.94 -30.41 -50.60
CA ASP A 39 3.26 -31.18 -49.54
C ASP A 39 3.34 -30.48 -48.15
N PHE A 40 4.29 -29.55 -47.96
CA PHE A 40 4.39 -28.72 -46.74
C PHE A 40 3.54 -27.45 -46.80
N SER A 41 3.28 -26.90 -48.00
CA SER A 41 2.43 -25.71 -48.20
C SER A 41 0.98 -26.00 -47.77
N ASP A 42 0.47 -27.17 -48.14
CA ASP A 42 -0.90 -27.58 -47.82
C ASP A 42 -1.11 -27.77 -46.30
N LEU A 43 -0.09 -28.26 -45.60
CA LEU A 43 -0.12 -28.40 -44.14
C LEU A 43 -0.06 -27.05 -43.42
N GLN A 44 0.64 -26.05 -43.97
CA GLN A 44 0.64 -24.69 -43.43
C GLN A 44 -0.70 -23.98 -43.65
N GLU A 45 -1.31 -24.14 -44.82
CA GLU A 45 -2.66 -23.64 -45.11
C GLU A 45 -3.71 -24.30 -44.21
N GLU A 46 -3.63 -25.62 -43.97
CA GLU A 46 -4.54 -26.32 -43.06
C GLU A 46 -4.43 -25.78 -41.62
N ILE A 47 -3.20 -25.53 -41.14
CA ILE A 47 -2.97 -24.93 -39.82
C ILE A 47 -3.59 -23.52 -39.75
N LYS A 48 -3.39 -22.68 -40.77
CA LYS A 48 -3.95 -21.31 -40.82
C LYS A 48 -5.48 -21.33 -40.84
N MET A 49 -6.08 -22.19 -41.65
CA MET A 49 -7.54 -22.33 -41.75
C MET A 49 -8.14 -22.76 -40.41
N LYS A 50 -7.57 -23.79 -39.77
CA LYS A 50 -8.08 -24.25 -38.47
C LYS A 50 -7.88 -23.24 -37.35
N VAL A 51 -6.81 -22.44 -37.38
CA VAL A 51 -6.64 -21.34 -36.41
C VAL A 51 -7.72 -20.28 -36.59
N LYS A 52 -8.02 -19.91 -37.84
CA LYS A 52 -9.05 -18.90 -38.15
C LYS A 52 -10.46 -19.36 -37.80
N GLU A 53 -10.80 -20.61 -38.12
CA GLU A 53 -12.11 -21.21 -37.84
C GLU A 53 -12.35 -21.34 -36.32
N ASN A 54 -11.31 -21.69 -35.55
CA ASN A 54 -11.43 -21.80 -34.10
C ASN A 54 -11.51 -20.44 -33.38
N LYS A 55 -10.88 -19.38 -33.92
CA LYS A 55 -10.98 -18.04 -33.32
C LYS A 55 -12.42 -17.53 -33.30
N ALA A 56 -13.15 -17.73 -34.40
CA ALA A 56 -14.55 -17.28 -34.53
C ALA A 56 -15.54 -18.02 -33.60
N VAL A 57 -15.19 -19.21 -33.09
CA VAL A 57 -16.05 -19.99 -32.20
C VAL A 57 -15.77 -19.72 -30.73
N LEU A 58 -14.55 -19.29 -30.40
CA LEU A 58 -14.13 -19.02 -29.02
C LEU A 58 -14.73 -17.73 -28.44
N ASP A 59 -15.19 -16.81 -29.30
CA ASP A 59 -15.75 -15.52 -28.87
C ASP A 59 -17.20 -15.63 -28.33
N ASP A 60 -17.89 -16.78 -28.50
CA ASP A 60 -19.32 -16.97 -28.16
C ASP A 60 -19.60 -17.96 -26.99
N GLU A 61 -18.59 -18.66 -26.43
CA GLU A 61 -18.80 -19.73 -25.43
C GLU A 61 -18.43 -19.34 -23.99
N ALA A 62 -19.11 -19.95 -23.01
CA ALA A 62 -18.86 -19.75 -21.57
C ALA A 62 -17.44 -20.18 -21.13
N PRO A 63 -16.76 -19.46 -20.23
CA PRO A 63 -15.30 -19.57 -19.98
C PRO A 63 -14.77 -20.98 -19.66
N ALA A 64 -15.54 -21.76 -18.89
CA ALA A 64 -15.16 -23.13 -18.52
C ALA A 64 -15.20 -24.11 -19.71
N ALA A 65 -16.17 -23.94 -20.63
CA ALA A 65 -16.23 -24.68 -21.87
C ALA A 65 -15.09 -24.26 -22.81
N THR A 66 -14.80 -22.96 -22.84
CA THR A 66 -13.71 -22.35 -23.61
C THR A 66 -12.36 -22.93 -23.21
N ARG A 67 -12.05 -23.10 -21.91
CA ARG A 67 -10.80 -23.72 -21.46
C ARG A 67 -10.65 -25.18 -21.90
N ARG A 68 -11.69 -26.02 -21.75
CA ARG A 68 -11.65 -27.42 -22.21
C ARG A 68 -11.47 -27.53 -23.72
N ARG A 69 -12.19 -26.71 -24.48
CA ARG A 69 -12.11 -26.71 -25.94
C ARG A 69 -10.79 -26.15 -26.45
N ARG A 70 -10.24 -25.12 -25.81
CA ARG A 70 -8.89 -24.59 -26.07
C ARG A 70 -7.82 -25.67 -25.84
N ARG A 71 -7.94 -26.48 -24.77
CA ARG A 71 -7.08 -27.65 -24.55
C ARG A 71 -7.19 -28.68 -25.69
N GLU A 72 -8.40 -28.95 -26.19
CA GLU A 72 -8.61 -29.90 -27.28
C GLU A 72 -8.11 -29.38 -28.64
N ILE A 73 -8.31 -28.09 -28.92
CA ILE A 73 -7.78 -27.41 -30.11
C ILE A 73 -6.25 -27.39 -30.06
N ASN A 74 -5.67 -27.00 -28.92
CA ASN A 74 -4.24 -27.04 -28.72
C ASN A 74 -3.72 -28.46 -28.90
N LYS A 75 -4.40 -29.49 -28.36
CA LYS A 75 -4.06 -30.91 -28.60
C LYS A 75 -4.06 -31.28 -30.09
N LYS A 76 -5.04 -30.84 -30.88
CA LYS A 76 -5.07 -31.07 -32.35
C LYS A 76 -3.94 -30.32 -33.07
N LEU A 77 -3.65 -29.09 -32.67
CA LEU A 77 -2.49 -28.32 -33.12
C LEU A 77 -1.17 -28.99 -32.74
N ARG A 78 -1.08 -29.64 -31.57
CA ARG A 78 0.08 -30.44 -31.11
C ARG A 78 0.32 -31.61 -32.05
N GLU A 79 -0.72 -32.35 -32.43
CA GLU A 79 -0.60 -33.47 -33.38
C GLU A 79 -0.14 -33.01 -34.77
N LEU A 80 -0.63 -31.86 -35.23
CA LEU A 80 -0.23 -31.27 -36.52
C LEU A 80 1.21 -30.77 -36.51
N LYS A 81 1.62 -30.00 -35.49
CA LYS A 81 3.01 -29.51 -35.36
C LYS A 81 4.00 -30.65 -35.21
N ARG A 82 3.65 -31.71 -34.47
CA ARG A 82 4.47 -32.92 -34.36
C ARG A 82 4.62 -33.61 -35.71
N LYS A 83 3.53 -33.83 -36.45
CA LYS A 83 3.59 -34.38 -37.82
C LYS A 83 4.46 -33.53 -38.75
N TYR A 84 4.38 -32.21 -38.63
CA TYR A 84 5.22 -31.28 -39.41
C TYR A 84 6.70 -31.39 -39.02
N LYS A 85 7.03 -31.41 -37.73
CA LYS A 85 8.40 -31.56 -37.23
C LYS A 85 8.98 -32.91 -37.62
N ASP A 86 8.23 -34.01 -37.44
CA ASP A 86 8.66 -35.37 -37.83
C ASP A 86 8.90 -35.44 -39.35
N LYS A 87 8.04 -34.82 -40.19
CA LYS A 87 8.27 -34.69 -41.63
C LYS A 87 9.53 -33.87 -41.96
N MET A 88 9.78 -32.77 -41.24
CA MET A 88 10.97 -31.92 -41.41
C MET A 88 12.26 -32.66 -41.02
N THR A 89 12.27 -33.36 -39.89
CA THR A 89 13.43 -34.11 -39.41
C THR A 89 13.76 -35.26 -40.36
N ALA A 90 12.76 -35.96 -40.89
CA ALA A 90 12.95 -37.01 -41.90
C ALA A 90 13.55 -36.48 -43.24
N VAL A 91 13.40 -35.19 -43.54
CA VAL A 91 14.04 -34.55 -44.71
C VAL A 91 15.49 -34.14 -44.43
N VAL A 92 15.84 -33.89 -43.17
CA VAL A 92 17.16 -33.38 -42.74
C VAL A 92 18.12 -34.49 -42.31
N GLU A 93 17.66 -35.72 -42.07
CA GLU A 93 18.48 -36.91 -41.71
C GLU A 93 19.49 -37.39 -42.79
N GLY A 94 19.81 -36.57 -43.78
CA GLY A 94 20.86 -36.80 -44.78
C GLY A 94 22.17 -36.03 -44.57
N GLU A 95 22.26 -35.11 -43.59
CA GLU A 95 23.47 -34.32 -43.33
C GLU A 95 23.97 -34.51 -41.89
N ASP A 96 25.28 -34.75 -41.75
CA ASP A 96 25.97 -35.04 -40.48
C ASP A 96 25.69 -33.96 -39.41
N PRO A 97 25.34 -34.34 -38.17
CA PRO A 97 25.01 -33.40 -37.11
C PRO A 97 26.29 -32.73 -36.60
N MET A 98 26.58 -31.53 -37.11
CA MET A 98 27.69 -30.71 -36.61
C MET A 98 27.33 -30.13 -35.23
N GLU A 99 28.09 -30.56 -34.22
CA GLU A 99 28.03 -30.12 -32.83
C GLU A 99 28.17 -28.60 -32.69
N SER A 100 27.13 -27.93 -32.22
CA SER A 100 27.24 -26.73 -31.35
C SER A 100 25.86 -26.26 -30.92
N ARG A 101 25.31 -26.87 -29.86
CA ARG A 101 24.24 -26.22 -29.10
C ARG A 101 24.85 -25.00 -28.40
N PRO A 102 24.38 -23.76 -28.66
CA PRO A 102 24.79 -22.63 -27.86
C PRO A 102 24.18 -22.83 -26.47
N THR A 103 25.02 -23.08 -25.46
CA THR A 103 24.59 -23.05 -24.07
C THR A 103 24.08 -21.64 -23.77
N LEU A 104 22.83 -21.54 -23.30
CA LEU A 104 22.13 -20.28 -22.97
C LEU A 104 22.91 -19.34 -22.02
N GLN A 105 23.95 -19.83 -21.34
CA GLN A 105 24.72 -19.09 -20.34
C GLN A 105 25.58 -17.93 -20.87
N ARG A 106 25.78 -17.77 -22.19
CA ARG A 106 26.80 -16.84 -22.71
C ARG A 106 26.31 -15.41 -23.04
N ALA A 107 25.04 -15.07 -22.82
CA ALA A 107 24.46 -13.87 -23.43
C ALA A 107 24.47 -12.57 -22.60
N MET A 108 24.58 -12.55 -21.27
CA MET A 108 24.45 -11.30 -20.50
C MET A 108 25.32 -11.29 -19.24
N THR A 109 26.59 -10.90 -19.33
CA THR A 109 27.38 -10.55 -18.14
C THR A 109 27.29 -9.04 -17.94
N MET A 110 26.24 -8.57 -17.26
CA MET A 110 26.18 -7.21 -16.74
C MET A 110 27.04 -7.15 -15.46
N GLU A 111 28.11 -6.35 -15.47
CA GLU A 111 28.94 -6.08 -14.31
C GLU A 111 28.13 -5.29 -13.28
N GLY A 112 27.81 -5.87 -12.11
CA GLY A 112 27.13 -5.11 -11.04
C GLY A 112 26.62 -5.94 -9.86
N MET A 113 26.11 -7.15 -10.08
CA MET A 113 25.56 -7.97 -8.99
C MET A 113 26.67 -8.79 -8.27
N PRO A 114 26.71 -8.81 -6.92
CA PRO A 114 27.64 -9.64 -6.17
C PRO A 114 27.51 -11.14 -6.49
N THR A 115 28.65 -11.85 -6.60
CA THR A 115 28.69 -13.29 -6.92
C THR A 115 27.89 -14.15 -5.94
N VAL A 116 27.89 -13.77 -4.65
CA VAL A 116 27.12 -14.46 -3.60
C VAL A 116 25.61 -14.37 -3.88
N SER A 117 25.13 -13.21 -4.32
CA SER A 117 23.72 -13.00 -4.66
C SER A 117 23.30 -13.87 -5.84
N LYS A 118 24.16 -14.02 -6.86
CA LYS A 118 23.87 -14.89 -8.02
C LYS A 118 23.74 -16.36 -7.61
N ALA A 119 24.65 -16.84 -6.76
CA ALA A 119 24.61 -18.21 -6.28
C ALA A 119 23.33 -18.48 -5.50
N TYR A 120 22.91 -17.57 -4.62
CA TYR A 120 21.69 -17.74 -3.85
C TYR A 120 20.42 -17.72 -4.72
N LEU A 121 20.29 -16.74 -5.62
CA LEU A 121 19.10 -16.61 -6.48
C LEU A 121 18.94 -17.77 -7.47
N SER A 122 20.02 -18.53 -7.74
CA SER A 122 19.94 -19.77 -8.52
C SER A 122 19.31 -20.95 -7.77
N LEU A 123 19.15 -20.83 -6.45
CA LEU A 123 18.50 -21.84 -5.62
C LEU A 123 17.02 -21.49 -5.44
N VAL A 124 16.19 -22.52 -5.34
CA VAL A 124 14.78 -22.38 -5.00
C VAL A 124 14.55 -23.06 -3.66
N SER A 125 13.90 -22.35 -2.75
CA SER A 125 13.65 -22.88 -1.41
C SER A 125 12.61 -24.01 -1.44
N PRO A 126 12.64 -24.94 -0.47
CA PRO A 126 11.58 -25.96 -0.35
C PRO A 126 10.18 -25.36 -0.15
N SER A 127 10.10 -24.18 0.48
CA SER A 127 8.84 -23.45 0.66
C SER A 127 8.30 -22.97 -0.69
N ASP A 128 9.16 -22.36 -1.51
CA ASP A 128 8.78 -21.89 -2.84
C ASP A 128 8.43 -23.06 -3.77
N GLU A 129 9.17 -24.18 -3.70
CA GLU A 129 8.83 -25.40 -4.46
C GLU A 129 7.38 -25.83 -4.20
N LYS A 130 7.01 -25.90 -2.91
CA LYS A 130 5.66 -26.29 -2.51
C LYS A 130 4.63 -25.31 -3.11
N THR A 131 4.84 -24.02 -2.95
CA THR A 131 3.98 -22.97 -3.51
C THR A 131 3.82 -23.12 -5.03
N TYR A 132 4.92 -23.31 -5.76
CA TYR A 132 4.88 -23.48 -7.21
C TYR A 132 4.15 -24.75 -7.63
N ARG A 133 4.30 -25.87 -6.90
CA ARG A 133 3.53 -27.09 -7.18
C ARG A 133 2.05 -26.88 -6.93
N ASP A 134 1.68 -26.16 -5.88
CA ASP A 134 0.28 -25.86 -5.57
C ASP A 134 -0.35 -24.97 -6.66
N VAL A 135 0.39 -23.99 -7.20
CA VAL A 135 -0.04 -23.19 -8.37
C VAL A 135 -0.08 -24.04 -9.65
N LEU A 136 0.90 -24.91 -9.89
CA LEU A 136 0.96 -25.77 -11.08
C LEU A 136 -0.30 -26.66 -11.20
N ARG A 137 -0.78 -27.20 -10.08
CA ARG A 137 -1.97 -28.05 -10.02
C ARG A 137 -3.24 -27.36 -10.55
N ARG A 138 -3.28 -26.03 -10.59
CA ARG A 138 -4.40 -25.27 -11.17
C ARG A 138 -4.40 -25.33 -12.72
N TYR A 139 -3.24 -25.52 -13.31
CA TYR A 139 -3.06 -25.59 -14.77
C TYR A 139 -3.17 -27.02 -15.31
N THR A 140 -2.67 -27.99 -14.56
CA THR A 140 -2.49 -29.36 -15.03
C THR A 140 -2.63 -30.39 -13.90
N ASP A 141 -3.18 -31.56 -14.23
CA ASP A 141 -3.21 -32.72 -13.34
C ASP A 141 -1.90 -33.54 -13.40
N THR A 142 -1.00 -33.21 -14.33
CA THR A 142 0.31 -33.85 -14.51
C THR A 142 1.42 -32.96 -13.96
N ASP A 143 2.63 -33.51 -13.78
CA ASP A 143 3.80 -32.72 -13.37
C ASP A 143 4.45 -31.98 -14.57
N ALA A 144 3.64 -31.57 -15.55
CA ALA A 144 4.09 -30.86 -16.75
C ALA A 144 3.06 -29.82 -17.22
N ILE A 145 3.53 -28.62 -17.57
CA ILE A 145 2.73 -27.50 -18.06
C ILE A 145 2.93 -27.28 -19.55
N ASP A 146 1.86 -26.91 -20.26
CA ASP A 146 1.97 -26.53 -21.67
C ASP A 146 2.68 -25.17 -21.80
N GLN A 147 3.56 -25.04 -22.80
CA GLN A 147 4.29 -23.80 -23.09
C GLN A 147 3.37 -22.57 -23.25
N SER A 148 2.13 -22.76 -23.71
CA SER A 148 1.13 -21.68 -23.83
C SER A 148 0.57 -21.19 -22.49
N ASP A 149 0.54 -22.04 -21.47
CA ASP A 149 0.09 -21.72 -20.11
C ASP A 149 1.27 -21.27 -19.22
N LEU A 150 2.51 -21.57 -19.65
CA LEU A 150 3.73 -21.33 -18.86
C LEU A 150 3.93 -19.85 -18.50
N ARG A 151 3.60 -18.92 -19.39
CA ARG A 151 3.70 -17.48 -19.08
C ARG A 151 2.76 -17.08 -17.94
N GLN A 152 1.50 -17.49 -18.03
CA GLN A 152 0.50 -17.20 -17.00
C GLN A 152 0.85 -17.88 -15.67
N PHE A 153 1.41 -19.09 -15.72
CA PHE A 153 1.95 -19.75 -14.54
C PHE A 153 3.08 -18.95 -13.90
N LEU A 154 4.05 -18.47 -14.69
CA LEU A 154 5.18 -17.67 -14.19
C LEU A 154 4.70 -16.37 -13.54
N GLU A 155 3.74 -15.69 -14.16
CA GLU A 155 3.10 -14.50 -13.59
C GLU A 155 2.39 -14.84 -12.26
N ASN A 156 1.65 -15.95 -12.19
CA ASN A 156 0.96 -16.37 -10.95
C ASN A 156 1.90 -16.76 -9.80
N VAL A 157 3.14 -17.16 -10.09
CA VAL A 157 4.14 -17.43 -9.05
C VAL A 157 5.02 -16.22 -8.73
N GLY A 158 4.75 -15.06 -9.34
CA GLY A 158 5.38 -13.78 -9.02
C GLY A 158 6.41 -13.27 -10.03
N PHE A 159 6.61 -13.95 -11.17
CA PHE A 159 7.53 -13.51 -12.24
C PHE A 159 6.84 -12.66 -13.30
N LYS A 160 6.25 -11.52 -12.89
CA LYS A 160 5.74 -10.51 -13.83
C LYS A 160 6.89 -9.63 -14.35
N PRO A 161 7.13 -9.56 -15.66
CA PRO A 161 8.14 -8.65 -16.22
C PRO A 161 7.65 -7.21 -16.11
N ARG A 162 8.52 -6.28 -15.69
CA ARG A 162 8.15 -4.87 -15.42
C ARG A 162 8.63 -3.86 -16.45
N ASN A 163 9.47 -4.29 -17.38
CA ASN A 163 10.05 -3.44 -18.40
C ASN A 163 10.31 -4.25 -19.66
N LYS A 164 10.68 -3.57 -20.74
CA LYS A 164 10.91 -4.22 -22.03
C LYS A 164 12.04 -5.25 -21.96
N ALA A 165 13.11 -4.97 -21.24
CA ALA A 165 14.25 -5.88 -21.12
C ALA A 165 13.89 -7.20 -20.42
N GLU A 166 13.08 -7.14 -19.36
CA GLU A 166 12.56 -8.31 -18.66
C GLU A 166 11.60 -9.12 -19.53
N ARG A 167 10.72 -8.45 -20.28
CA ARG A 167 9.84 -9.09 -21.27
C ARG A 167 10.64 -9.81 -22.34
N GLU A 168 11.67 -9.18 -22.90
CA GLU A 168 12.56 -9.79 -23.90
C GLU A 168 13.31 -11.00 -23.32
N LEU A 169 13.88 -10.88 -22.11
CA LEU A 169 14.55 -11.99 -21.44
C LEU A 169 13.60 -13.18 -21.25
N MET A 170 12.42 -12.94 -20.67
CA MET A 170 11.45 -14.00 -20.42
C MET A 170 10.98 -14.63 -21.74
N ASN A 171 10.67 -13.83 -22.76
CA ASN A 171 10.30 -14.32 -24.08
C ASN A 171 11.40 -15.14 -24.74
N ASN A 172 12.67 -14.74 -24.61
CA ASN A 172 13.80 -15.48 -25.15
C ASN A 172 13.98 -16.83 -24.44
N LEU A 173 13.88 -16.86 -23.11
CA LEU A 173 13.92 -18.11 -22.34
C LEU A 173 12.78 -19.05 -22.75
N LEU A 174 11.55 -18.54 -22.84
CA LEU A 174 10.37 -19.34 -23.20
C LEU A 174 10.40 -19.83 -24.65
N ARG A 175 10.91 -19.03 -25.60
CA ARG A 175 11.06 -19.42 -27.02
C ARG A 175 12.12 -20.49 -27.26
N ASN A 176 13.14 -20.53 -26.40
CA ASN A 176 14.24 -21.49 -26.52
C ASN A 176 13.90 -22.88 -25.95
N LEU A 177 12.70 -23.08 -25.41
CA LEU A 177 12.26 -24.38 -24.92
C LEU A 177 11.93 -25.31 -26.10
N ASP A 178 12.71 -26.39 -26.24
CA ASP A 178 12.53 -27.41 -27.28
C ASP A 178 11.27 -28.29 -27.07
N THR A 179 10.64 -28.19 -25.89
CA THR A 179 9.53 -29.05 -25.45
C THR A 179 8.24 -28.26 -25.27
N LEU A 180 7.14 -28.79 -25.80
CA LEU A 180 5.80 -28.21 -25.65
C LEU A 180 5.24 -28.41 -24.23
N ASP A 181 5.51 -29.56 -23.64
CA ASP A 181 5.16 -29.87 -22.24
C ASP A 181 6.44 -29.73 -21.41
N VAL A 182 6.46 -28.72 -20.56
CA VAL A 182 7.60 -28.40 -19.69
C VAL A 182 7.39 -29.09 -18.36
N LYS A 183 8.23 -30.08 -18.06
CA LYS A 183 8.19 -30.79 -16.78
C LYS A 183 8.51 -29.84 -15.63
N PHE A 184 7.90 -30.09 -14.47
CA PHE A 184 8.13 -29.28 -13.28
C PHE A 184 9.61 -29.27 -12.87
N GLU A 185 10.35 -30.37 -13.03
CA GLU A 185 11.77 -30.37 -12.68
C GLU A 185 12.58 -29.41 -13.57
N LEU A 186 12.28 -29.33 -14.87
CA LEU A 186 12.94 -28.40 -15.79
C LEU A 186 12.59 -26.95 -15.45
N LEU A 187 11.31 -26.70 -15.16
CA LEU A 187 10.84 -25.40 -14.72
C LEU A 187 11.57 -24.92 -13.45
N PHE A 188 11.64 -25.80 -12.45
CA PHE A 188 12.18 -25.51 -11.13
C PHE A 188 13.71 -25.40 -11.13
N GLN A 189 14.41 -26.28 -11.84
CA GLN A 189 15.88 -26.33 -11.81
C GLN A 189 16.53 -25.40 -12.82
N GLU A 190 15.86 -25.07 -13.93
CA GLU A 190 16.46 -24.28 -15.01
C GLU A 190 15.70 -22.97 -15.26
N ILE A 191 14.38 -23.01 -15.50
CA ILE A 191 13.67 -21.82 -15.98
C ILE A 191 13.56 -20.75 -14.89
N ILE A 192 13.02 -21.10 -13.72
CA ILE A 192 12.80 -20.16 -12.60
C ILE A 192 14.11 -19.51 -12.13
N PRO A 193 15.19 -20.28 -11.83
CA PRO A 193 16.49 -19.72 -11.48
C PRO A 193 17.04 -18.73 -12.51
N ASN A 194 16.90 -19.04 -13.81
CA ASN A 194 17.40 -18.17 -14.88
C ASN A 194 16.58 -16.88 -15.02
N ILE A 195 15.25 -16.96 -14.89
CA ILE A 195 14.38 -15.77 -14.89
C ILE A 195 14.72 -14.89 -13.68
N ARG A 196 14.76 -15.48 -12.47
CA ARG A 196 15.05 -14.76 -11.24
C ARG A 196 16.40 -14.05 -11.30
N LEU A 197 17.44 -14.75 -11.74
CA LEU A 197 18.78 -14.18 -11.88
C LEU A 197 18.78 -13.05 -12.90
N GLY A 198 18.21 -13.27 -14.09
CA GLY A 198 18.21 -12.26 -15.14
C GLY A 198 17.39 -11.01 -14.78
N PHE A 199 16.24 -11.16 -14.12
CA PHE A 199 15.47 -10.02 -13.59
C PHE A 199 16.26 -9.26 -12.54
N ALA A 200 16.88 -9.96 -11.58
CA ALA A 200 17.69 -9.32 -10.56
C ALA A 200 18.91 -8.58 -11.16
N GLU A 201 19.52 -9.11 -12.23
CA GLU A 201 20.61 -8.43 -12.94
C GLU A 201 20.14 -7.16 -13.65
N ILE A 202 19.02 -7.23 -14.37
CA ILE A 202 18.41 -6.05 -15.02
C ILE A 202 18.07 -4.98 -13.98
N ARG A 203 17.54 -5.37 -12.82
CA ARG A 203 17.12 -4.47 -11.73
C ARG A 203 18.27 -3.98 -10.84
N SER A 204 19.48 -4.55 -10.95
CA SER A 204 20.57 -4.33 -9.99
C SER A 204 20.95 -2.85 -9.81
N ALA A 205 20.99 -2.08 -10.89
CA ALA A 205 21.30 -0.65 -10.81
C ALA A 205 20.23 0.13 -10.02
N ASP A 206 18.95 -0.15 -10.27
CA ASP A 206 17.84 0.51 -9.57
C ASP A 206 17.74 0.06 -8.11
N LEU A 207 17.97 -1.23 -7.82
CA LEU A 207 18.04 -1.75 -6.45
C LEU A 207 19.14 -1.05 -5.65
N SER A 208 20.32 -0.86 -6.23
CA SER A 208 21.41 -0.13 -5.57
C SER A 208 21.05 1.33 -5.31
N LYS A 209 20.36 2.00 -6.25
CA LYS A 209 19.84 3.36 -6.06
C LYS A 209 18.83 3.40 -4.90
N ARG A 210 17.90 2.44 -4.83
CA ARG A 210 16.88 2.36 -3.76
C ARG A 210 17.52 2.11 -2.39
N PHE A 211 18.51 1.22 -2.32
CA PHE A 211 19.27 0.95 -1.09
C PHE A 211 19.90 2.23 -0.54
N HIS A 212 20.67 2.96 -1.35
CA HIS A 212 21.33 4.19 -0.90
C HIS A 212 20.36 5.36 -0.63
N ALA A 213 19.17 5.34 -1.23
CA ALA A 213 18.14 6.34 -0.96
C ALA A 213 17.43 6.10 0.39
N ALA A 214 17.31 4.83 0.79
CA ALA A 214 16.71 4.44 2.07
C ALA A 214 17.70 4.49 3.24
N ASP A 215 18.99 4.25 2.99
CA ASP A 215 20.10 4.37 3.95
C ASP A 215 20.38 5.85 4.27
N VAL A 216 19.44 6.49 4.99
CA VAL A 216 19.49 7.93 5.30
C VAL A 216 20.67 8.27 6.20
N ASP A 217 21.02 7.35 7.11
CA ASP A 217 22.11 7.52 8.07
C ASP A 217 23.49 7.16 7.48
N LYS A 218 23.52 6.55 6.30
CA LYS A 218 24.72 6.10 5.58
C LYS A 218 25.51 5.06 6.37
N SER A 219 24.81 4.22 7.12
CA SER A 219 25.40 3.08 7.83
C SER A 219 26.01 2.06 6.86
N GLY A 220 25.57 2.05 5.60
CA GLY A 220 25.92 1.04 4.62
C GLY A 220 25.14 -0.27 4.80
N THR A 221 24.15 -0.25 5.69
CA THR A 221 23.23 -1.32 6.03
C THR A 221 21.80 -0.76 6.07
N LEU A 222 20.79 -1.61 6.00
CA LEU A 222 19.40 -1.21 6.21
C LEU A 222 18.81 -1.93 7.41
N SER A 223 17.96 -1.21 8.12
CA SER A 223 16.97 -1.75 9.05
C SER A 223 15.85 -2.47 8.30
N MET A 224 15.06 -3.27 9.03
CA MET A 224 13.87 -3.90 8.45
C MET A 224 12.79 -2.88 8.10
N ILE A 225 12.72 -1.77 8.85
CA ILE A 225 11.80 -0.67 8.58
C ILE A 225 12.13 -0.02 7.23
N GLU A 226 13.42 0.22 6.95
CA GLU A 226 13.85 0.79 5.67
C GLU A 226 13.60 -0.18 4.51
N LEU A 227 13.85 -1.49 4.68
CA LEU A 227 13.48 -2.49 3.69
C LEU A 227 11.97 -2.47 3.40
N LEU A 228 11.13 -2.44 4.43
CA LEU A 228 9.68 -2.34 4.28
C LEU A 228 9.29 -1.07 3.53
N GLN A 229 9.90 0.07 3.83
CA GLN A 229 9.66 1.32 3.11
C GLN A 229 10.01 1.19 1.63
N ILE A 230 11.16 0.59 1.29
CA ILE A 230 11.53 0.34 -0.11
C ILE A 230 10.48 -0.53 -0.81
N LEU A 231 10.04 -1.63 -0.18
CA LEU A 231 9.05 -2.54 -0.77
C LEU A 231 7.70 -1.84 -0.95
N ARG A 232 7.25 -1.08 0.05
CA ARG A 232 6.02 -0.26 0.00
C ARG A 232 6.09 0.76 -1.14
N TRP A 233 7.20 1.48 -1.28
CA TRP A 233 7.43 2.39 -2.41
C TRP A 233 7.49 1.68 -3.75
N SER A 234 7.86 0.40 -3.74
CA SER A 234 7.89 -0.48 -4.90
C SER A 234 6.53 -1.10 -5.22
N GLY A 235 5.51 -0.86 -4.39
CA GLY A 235 4.13 -1.37 -4.55
C GLY A 235 3.91 -2.73 -3.91
N TYR A 236 4.89 -3.24 -3.16
CA TYR A 236 4.86 -4.55 -2.54
C TYR A 236 4.61 -4.44 -1.04
N PHE A 237 3.67 -5.26 -0.56
CA PHE A 237 3.25 -5.27 0.83
C PHE A 237 3.31 -6.70 1.36
N PRO A 238 4.52 -7.28 1.49
CA PRO A 238 4.65 -8.63 2.01
C PRO A 238 4.10 -8.70 3.42
N ARG A 239 3.50 -9.83 3.78
CA ARG A 239 3.07 -10.08 5.15
C ARG A 239 4.27 -10.12 6.06
N LEU A 240 4.13 -9.62 7.29
CA LEU A 240 5.23 -9.55 8.22
C LEU A 240 5.88 -10.93 8.49
N ASN A 241 5.09 -11.97 8.65
CA ASN A 241 5.58 -13.34 8.84
C ASN A 241 6.38 -13.84 7.62
N GLN A 242 5.92 -13.53 6.41
CA GLN A 242 6.61 -13.87 5.16
C GLN A 242 7.94 -13.13 5.08
N MET A 243 7.97 -11.85 5.48
CA MET A 243 9.20 -11.06 5.53
C MET A 243 10.20 -11.65 6.53
N ILE A 244 9.79 -11.91 7.78
CA ILE A 244 10.64 -12.50 8.82
C ILE A 244 11.20 -13.85 8.34
N GLN A 245 10.35 -14.72 7.81
CA GLN A 245 10.76 -16.02 7.30
C GLN A 245 11.82 -15.88 6.19
N THR A 246 11.59 -14.98 5.23
CA THR A 246 12.51 -14.75 4.10
C THR A 246 13.84 -14.16 4.57
N VAL A 247 13.81 -13.24 5.55
CA VAL A 247 15.02 -12.63 6.14
C VAL A 247 15.84 -13.68 6.88
N THR A 248 15.19 -14.54 7.67
CA THR A 248 15.86 -15.64 8.35
C THR A 248 16.40 -16.70 7.40
N GLU A 249 15.76 -16.90 6.26
CA GLU A 249 16.23 -17.81 5.21
C GLU A 249 17.49 -17.30 4.51
N VAL A 250 17.58 -15.99 4.25
CA VAL A 250 18.74 -15.36 3.60
C VAL A 250 19.86 -15.04 4.58
N ILE A 251 19.51 -14.71 5.83
CA ILE A 251 20.42 -14.30 6.91
C ILE A 251 20.10 -15.12 8.16
N PRO A 252 20.56 -16.38 8.25
CA PRO A 252 20.24 -17.29 9.35
C PRO A 252 20.56 -16.75 10.75
N GLU A 253 21.55 -15.86 10.87
CA GLU A 253 21.95 -15.21 12.12
C GLU A 253 20.81 -14.37 12.73
N THR A 254 19.85 -13.93 11.92
CA THR A 254 18.68 -13.15 12.38
C THR A 254 17.73 -13.98 13.24
N ALA A 255 17.74 -15.31 13.12
CA ALA A 255 16.94 -16.19 13.97
C ALA A 255 17.32 -16.05 15.45
N GLU A 256 18.62 -15.96 15.75
CA GLU A 256 19.10 -15.78 17.12
C GLU A 256 18.76 -14.39 17.65
N LEU A 257 18.84 -13.36 16.79
CA LEU A 257 18.49 -11.99 17.15
C LEU A 257 17.00 -11.84 17.51
N LEU A 258 16.12 -12.51 16.76
CA LEU A 258 14.68 -12.56 17.03
C LEU A 258 14.35 -13.23 18.37
N GLN A 259 15.14 -14.24 18.78
CA GLN A 259 14.97 -14.90 20.08
C GLN A 259 15.46 -14.03 21.26
N GLN A 260 16.45 -13.18 21.02
CA GLN A 260 17.10 -12.39 22.08
C GLN A 260 16.50 -10.99 22.28
N SER A 261 15.81 -10.44 21.29
CA SER A 261 15.35 -9.04 21.28
C SER A 261 13.83 -8.96 21.27
N SER A 262 13.27 -7.82 21.71
CA SER A 262 11.88 -7.52 21.40
C SER A 262 11.70 -7.36 19.88
N PHE A 263 10.49 -7.63 19.40
CA PHE A 263 10.18 -7.54 17.97
C PHE A 263 10.43 -6.12 17.40
N THR A 264 10.05 -5.07 18.15
CA THR A 264 10.33 -3.68 17.78
C THR A 264 11.84 -3.41 17.68
N ALA A 265 12.63 -3.89 18.64
CA ALA A 265 14.08 -3.73 18.62
C ALA A 265 14.74 -4.54 17.50
N PHE A 266 14.11 -5.60 17.00
CA PHE A 266 14.57 -6.31 15.81
C PHE A 266 14.31 -5.49 14.54
N LEU A 267 13.13 -4.87 14.41
CA LEU A 267 12.78 -4.09 13.23
C LEU A 267 13.68 -2.87 13.01
N GLU A 268 14.14 -2.26 14.10
CA GLU A 268 14.99 -1.07 14.09
C GLU A 268 16.49 -1.37 13.91
N LYS A 269 16.91 -2.64 13.96
CA LYS A 269 18.34 -2.98 13.82
C LYS A 269 18.78 -3.00 12.36
N ASP A 270 19.92 -2.36 12.09
CA ASP A 270 20.55 -2.41 10.77
C ASP A 270 21.24 -3.76 10.55
N ILE A 271 20.57 -4.63 9.80
CA ILE A 271 21.01 -6.02 9.59
C ILE A 271 21.25 -6.36 8.12
N LEU A 272 20.84 -5.49 7.19
CA LEU A 272 20.82 -5.79 5.76
C LEU A 272 21.95 -5.07 5.01
N SER A 273 23.00 -5.80 4.64
CA SER A 273 24.02 -5.28 3.72
C SER A 273 23.51 -5.22 2.28
N LEU A 274 24.14 -4.39 1.43
CA LEU A 274 23.77 -4.27 0.01
C LEU A 274 23.70 -5.63 -0.72
N PRO A 275 24.66 -6.58 -0.58
CA PRO A 275 24.55 -7.89 -1.22
C PRO A 275 23.36 -8.73 -0.76
N GLN A 276 23.01 -8.65 0.53
CA GLN A 276 21.82 -9.33 1.08
C GLN A 276 20.54 -8.66 0.56
N PHE A 277 20.51 -7.34 0.45
CA PHE A 277 19.39 -6.60 -0.13
C PHE A 277 19.13 -6.99 -1.60
N HIS A 278 20.19 -7.19 -2.41
CA HIS A 278 20.08 -7.69 -3.79
C HIS A 278 19.47 -9.09 -3.90
N ILE A 279 19.47 -9.87 -2.81
CA ILE A 279 18.81 -11.18 -2.73
C ILE A 279 17.39 -11.02 -2.20
N LEU A 280 17.24 -10.32 -1.08
CA LEU A 280 15.98 -10.20 -0.33
C LEU A 280 14.91 -9.43 -1.10
N ALA A 281 15.25 -8.30 -1.72
CA ALA A 281 14.24 -7.48 -2.38
C ALA A 281 13.54 -8.24 -3.53
N PRO A 282 14.24 -8.85 -4.50
CA PRO A 282 13.59 -9.64 -5.54
C PRO A 282 12.76 -10.81 -5.00
N LEU A 283 13.25 -11.53 -3.99
CA LEU A 283 12.52 -12.65 -3.39
C LEU A 283 11.24 -12.20 -2.67
N LEU A 284 11.29 -11.08 -1.95
CA LEU A 284 10.12 -10.54 -1.26
C LEU A 284 9.11 -9.98 -2.25
N GLU A 285 9.56 -9.31 -3.32
CA GLU A 285 8.68 -8.85 -4.40
C GLU A 285 7.97 -10.05 -5.08
N GLU A 286 8.72 -11.09 -5.43
CA GLU A 286 8.18 -12.33 -6.03
C GLU A 286 7.17 -13.03 -5.11
N ARG A 287 7.53 -13.23 -3.85
CA ARG A 287 6.68 -13.90 -2.86
C ARG A 287 5.43 -13.09 -2.51
N ALA A 288 5.53 -11.76 -2.45
CA ALA A 288 4.39 -10.88 -2.23
C ALA A 288 3.42 -10.94 -3.42
N GLU A 289 3.93 -10.89 -4.66
CA GLU A 289 3.13 -11.03 -5.88
C GLU A 289 2.43 -12.41 -5.94
N SER A 290 3.15 -13.47 -5.60
CA SER A 290 2.60 -14.84 -5.58
C SER A 290 1.50 -15.03 -4.54
N ASP A 291 1.71 -14.59 -3.29
CA ASP A 291 0.69 -14.63 -2.22
C ASP A 291 -0.55 -13.84 -2.67
N PHE A 292 -0.33 -12.68 -3.26
CA PHE A 292 -1.38 -11.82 -3.73
C PHE A 292 -2.24 -12.46 -4.85
N VAL A 293 -1.61 -13.01 -5.89
CA VAL A 293 -2.34 -13.67 -6.99
C VAL A 293 -3.12 -14.87 -6.47
N GLN A 294 -2.55 -15.64 -5.54
CA GLN A 294 -3.22 -16.78 -4.93
C GLN A 294 -4.46 -16.34 -4.15
N ARG A 295 -4.34 -15.32 -3.30
CA ARG A 295 -5.46 -14.75 -2.54
C ARG A 295 -6.54 -14.20 -3.46
N ARG A 296 -6.16 -13.48 -4.52
CA ARG A 296 -7.12 -12.97 -5.52
C ARG A 296 -7.95 -14.10 -6.12
N GLN A 297 -7.30 -15.19 -6.52
CA GLN A 297 -7.96 -16.36 -7.09
C GLN A 297 -8.86 -17.05 -6.05
N GLU A 298 -8.42 -17.20 -4.81
CA GLU A 298 -9.22 -17.76 -3.72
C GLU A 298 -10.48 -16.92 -3.47
N ILE A 299 -10.37 -15.59 -3.47
CA ILE A 299 -11.52 -14.68 -3.32
C ILE A 299 -12.46 -14.83 -4.50
N ALA A 300 -11.94 -14.83 -5.73
CA ALA A 300 -12.73 -14.97 -6.94
C ALA A 300 -13.50 -16.29 -6.98
N GLU A 301 -12.85 -17.40 -6.62
CA GLU A 301 -13.49 -18.72 -6.51
C GLU A 301 -14.54 -18.76 -5.39
N THR A 302 -14.24 -18.20 -4.22
CA THR A 302 -15.17 -18.20 -3.08
C THR A 302 -16.41 -17.35 -3.36
N MET A 303 -16.25 -16.24 -4.09
CA MET A 303 -17.34 -15.33 -4.42
C MET A 303 -18.09 -15.70 -5.70
N ASP A 304 -17.58 -16.65 -6.49
CA ASP A 304 -18.07 -17.04 -7.82
C ASP A 304 -18.08 -15.86 -8.80
N LEU A 305 -16.92 -15.19 -8.92
CA LEU A 305 -16.76 -14.03 -9.81
C LEU A 305 -16.58 -14.47 -11.26
N ASP A 306 -17.22 -13.73 -12.16
CA ASP A 306 -16.93 -13.84 -13.59
C ASP A 306 -15.57 -13.20 -13.94
N GLU A 307 -15.04 -13.56 -15.10
CA GLU A 307 -13.74 -13.10 -15.58
C GLU A 307 -13.70 -11.58 -15.78
N HIS A 308 -14.84 -10.95 -16.11
CA HIS A 308 -14.92 -9.51 -16.26
C HIS A 308 -14.73 -8.80 -14.91
N THR A 309 -15.43 -9.24 -13.87
CA THR A 309 -15.34 -8.73 -12.51
C THR A 309 -13.95 -8.99 -11.92
N GLU A 310 -13.37 -10.17 -12.16
CA GLU A 310 -12.01 -10.49 -11.73
C GLU A 310 -10.99 -9.53 -12.37
N ARG A 311 -11.10 -9.27 -13.68
CA ARG A 311 -10.23 -8.30 -14.39
C ARG A 311 -10.46 -6.86 -13.94
N LEU A 312 -11.73 -6.46 -13.78
CA LEU A 312 -12.12 -5.12 -13.35
C LEU A 312 -11.48 -4.74 -12.02
N TRP A 313 -11.49 -5.67 -11.07
CA TRP A 313 -10.84 -5.49 -9.78
C TRP A 313 -9.34 -5.67 -9.85
N GLY A 314 -8.85 -6.65 -10.62
CA GLY A 314 -7.45 -6.94 -10.80
C GLY A 314 -6.74 -7.05 -9.45
N PHE A 315 -5.87 -6.09 -9.15
CA PHE A 315 -5.13 -6.04 -7.90
C PHE A 315 -6.01 -5.59 -6.69
N ALA A 316 -6.97 -4.71 -6.89
CA ALA A 316 -7.74 -4.15 -5.79
C ALA A 316 -8.65 -5.17 -5.05
N LEU A 317 -8.89 -6.36 -5.60
CA LEU A 317 -9.80 -7.35 -4.99
C LEU A 317 -9.33 -7.81 -3.60
N VAL A 318 -8.03 -8.06 -3.44
CA VAL A 318 -7.45 -8.50 -2.17
C VAL A 318 -7.51 -7.39 -1.14
N ASP A 319 -7.18 -6.16 -1.55
CA ASP A 319 -7.23 -4.99 -0.69
C ASP A 319 -8.68 -4.70 -0.25
N LEU A 320 -9.66 -4.86 -1.13
CA LEU A 320 -11.09 -4.75 -0.80
C LEU A 320 -11.50 -5.73 0.29
N GLN A 321 -11.11 -7.00 0.17
CA GLN A 321 -11.39 -7.99 1.21
C GLN A 321 -10.69 -7.65 2.52
N ASP A 322 -9.42 -7.25 2.49
CA ASP A 322 -8.66 -6.90 3.69
C ASP A 322 -9.26 -5.70 4.42
N VAL A 323 -9.67 -4.66 3.68
CA VAL A 323 -10.37 -3.50 4.24
C VAL A 323 -11.73 -3.90 4.81
N PHE A 324 -12.50 -4.74 4.11
CA PHE A 324 -13.77 -5.25 4.61
C PHE A 324 -13.58 -5.98 5.94
N LEU A 325 -12.63 -6.93 6.02
CA LEU A 325 -12.39 -7.72 7.23
C LEU A 325 -11.93 -6.85 8.41
N ARG A 326 -11.17 -5.78 8.18
CA ARG A 326 -10.77 -4.83 9.22
C ARG A 326 -11.95 -4.01 9.77
N ARG A 327 -12.96 -3.71 8.93
CA ARG A 327 -14.07 -2.81 9.28
C ARG A 327 -15.35 -3.52 9.68
N ALA A 328 -15.56 -4.73 9.17
CA ALA A 328 -16.76 -5.51 9.43
C ALA A 328 -16.78 -5.99 10.88
N LYS A 329 -17.96 -5.88 11.51
CA LYS A 329 -18.21 -6.46 12.83
C LYS A 329 -19.12 -7.66 12.61
N HIS A 330 -18.68 -8.84 13.03
CA HIS A 330 -19.42 -10.10 12.81
C HIS A 330 -19.70 -10.36 11.32
N ASP A 331 -18.70 -10.17 10.46
CA ASP A 331 -18.79 -10.35 8.99
C ASP A 331 -19.81 -9.45 8.30
N LEU A 332 -20.24 -8.38 8.98
CA LEU A 332 -21.21 -7.41 8.50
C LEU A 332 -20.63 -5.99 8.60
N LEU A 333 -20.74 -5.25 7.50
CA LEU A 333 -20.29 -3.87 7.39
C LEU A 333 -21.49 -2.92 7.49
N PRO A 334 -21.50 -1.95 8.42
CA PRO A 334 -22.60 -0.98 8.49
C PRO A 334 -22.49 0.07 7.35
N PHE A 335 -23.61 0.67 6.95
CA PHE A 335 -23.64 1.65 5.85
C PHE A 335 -22.60 2.79 5.96
N PRO A 336 -22.40 3.47 7.12
CA PRO A 336 -21.38 4.52 7.21
C PRO A 336 -19.97 4.03 6.85
N SER A 337 -19.69 2.75 7.11
CA SER A 337 -18.40 2.13 6.78
C SER A 337 -18.23 1.77 5.29
N LEU A 338 -19.29 1.79 4.47
CA LEU A 338 -19.16 1.64 3.02
C LEU A 338 -18.39 2.79 2.39
N LEU A 339 -18.66 4.04 2.82
CA LEU A 339 -17.94 5.21 2.33
C LEU A 339 -16.45 5.12 2.69
N HIS A 340 -16.17 4.78 3.95
CA HIS A 340 -14.80 4.61 4.41
C HIS A 340 -14.07 3.47 3.67
N LEU A 341 -14.76 2.35 3.43
CA LEU A 341 -14.22 1.25 2.64
C LEU A 341 -13.96 1.66 1.20
N ALA A 342 -14.88 2.39 0.55
CA ALA A 342 -14.69 2.89 -0.80
C ALA A 342 -13.46 3.81 -0.89
N LEU A 343 -13.21 4.64 0.12
CA LEU A 343 -12.04 5.52 0.16
C LEU A 343 -10.73 4.76 0.42
N ASP A 344 -10.75 3.77 1.33
CA ASP A 344 -9.60 2.92 1.65
C ASP A 344 -9.19 2.03 0.46
N CYS A 345 -10.18 1.50 -0.27
CA CYS A 345 -9.96 0.70 -1.49
C CYS A 345 -9.78 1.57 -2.71
N GLY A 346 -10.18 2.82 -2.61
CA GLY A 346 -9.85 3.78 -3.60
C GLY A 346 -10.76 3.88 -4.81
N LEU A 347 -12.05 3.99 -4.57
CA LEU A 347 -13.07 4.00 -5.62
C LEU A 347 -13.67 5.40 -5.80
N VAL A 348 -12.97 6.45 -5.32
CA VAL A 348 -13.53 7.78 -5.07
C VAL A 348 -12.55 8.90 -5.40
N GLN A 349 -11.99 8.90 -6.61
CA GLN A 349 -11.04 9.95 -7.01
C GLN A 349 -11.72 11.19 -7.58
N HIS A 350 -12.88 11.00 -8.23
CA HIS A 350 -13.75 12.09 -8.64
C HIS A 350 -14.75 12.44 -7.53
N ARG A 351 -14.30 13.31 -6.61
CA ARG A 351 -15.07 13.83 -5.47
C ARG A 351 -16.13 14.84 -5.90
N GLY A 352 -16.97 14.43 -6.83
CA GLY A 352 -18.15 15.20 -7.19
C GLY A 352 -19.08 15.28 -5.98
N SER A 353 -19.64 16.47 -5.74
CA SER A 353 -20.76 16.65 -4.81
C SER A 353 -21.93 15.79 -5.31
N GLY A 354 -22.12 14.62 -4.71
CA GLY A 354 -23.07 13.61 -5.18
C GLY A 354 -22.57 12.17 -5.03
N PHE A 355 -21.29 11.94 -4.72
CA PHE A 355 -20.79 10.57 -4.52
C PHE A 355 -21.51 9.85 -3.37
N ARG A 356 -21.73 10.54 -2.23
CA ARG A 356 -22.45 9.98 -1.07
C ARG A 356 -23.88 9.55 -1.46
N GLU A 357 -24.58 10.38 -2.22
CA GLU A 357 -25.92 10.09 -2.74
C GLU A 357 -25.91 8.92 -3.72
N LYS A 358 -24.91 8.86 -4.61
CA LYS A 358 -24.78 7.77 -5.58
C LYS A 358 -24.47 6.44 -4.89
N LEU A 359 -23.54 6.43 -3.93
CA LEU A 359 -23.25 5.26 -3.11
C LEU A 359 -24.47 4.82 -2.31
N ARG A 360 -25.21 5.78 -1.71
CA ARG A 360 -26.47 5.49 -1.02
C ARG A 360 -27.50 4.86 -1.95
N SER A 361 -27.66 5.37 -3.17
CA SER A 361 -28.59 4.83 -4.18
C SER A 361 -28.24 3.39 -4.54
N ILE A 362 -26.98 3.11 -4.86
CA ILE A 362 -26.50 1.76 -5.22
C ILE A 362 -26.67 0.80 -4.03
N ALA A 363 -26.31 1.25 -2.82
CA ALA A 363 -26.49 0.44 -1.62
C ALA A 363 -27.97 0.14 -1.35
N ALA A 364 -28.87 1.13 -1.51
CA ALA A 364 -30.30 0.95 -1.32
C ALA A 364 -30.90 -0.07 -2.29
N GLU A 365 -30.46 -0.06 -3.56
CA GLU A 365 -30.86 -1.07 -4.56
C GLU A 365 -30.41 -2.47 -4.15
N GLU A 366 -29.21 -2.60 -3.60
CA GLU A 366 -28.63 -3.88 -3.17
C GLU A 366 -29.34 -4.47 -1.93
N VAL A 367 -29.75 -3.64 -0.96
CA VAL A 367 -30.47 -4.11 0.24
C VAL A 367 -31.99 -4.08 0.09
N ALA A 368 -32.53 -3.61 -1.04
CA ALA A 368 -33.97 -3.52 -1.25
C ALA A 368 -34.73 -4.83 -0.98
N PRO A 369 -34.25 -6.03 -1.40
CA PRO A 369 -34.93 -7.29 -1.08
C PRO A 369 -35.06 -7.53 0.43
N GLN A 370 -34.00 -7.26 1.19
CA GLN A 370 -33.97 -7.45 2.65
C GLN A 370 -34.90 -6.46 3.36
N LEU A 371 -34.87 -5.19 2.96
CA LEU A 371 -35.73 -4.14 3.54
C LEU A 371 -37.22 -4.40 3.28
N VAL A 372 -37.57 -4.91 2.09
CA VAL A 372 -38.96 -5.28 1.75
C VAL A 372 -39.43 -6.47 2.58
N GLU A 373 -38.58 -7.47 2.81
CA GLU A 373 -38.91 -8.62 3.68
C GLU A 373 -39.14 -8.18 5.14
N GLU A 374 -38.42 -7.17 5.61
CA GLU A 374 -38.60 -6.58 6.95
C GLU A 374 -39.76 -5.58 7.04
N GLY A 375 -40.40 -5.23 5.92
CA GLY A 375 -41.50 -4.27 5.87
C GLY A 375 -41.07 -2.81 6.08
N LEU A 376 -39.81 -2.50 5.83
CA LEU A 376 -39.27 -1.14 5.90
C LEU A 376 -39.50 -0.37 4.59
N ASP A 377 -39.72 0.94 4.68
CA ASP A 377 -39.88 1.80 3.50
C ASP A 377 -38.53 2.01 2.81
N LEU A 378 -38.42 1.62 1.54
CA LEU A 378 -37.22 1.81 0.72
C LEU A 378 -36.86 3.29 0.52
N ASN A 379 -37.83 4.20 0.72
CA ASN A 379 -37.60 5.64 0.63
C ASN A 379 -37.13 6.26 1.95
N ASP A 380 -37.07 5.50 3.05
CA ASP A 380 -36.54 5.99 4.32
C ASP A 380 -35.00 5.91 4.33
N PRO A 381 -34.28 7.05 4.25
CA PRO A 381 -32.82 7.05 4.28
C PRO A 381 -32.26 6.44 5.57
N ILE A 382 -33.01 6.49 6.67
CA ILE A 382 -32.60 5.92 7.96
C ILE A 382 -32.60 4.39 7.90
N ALA A 383 -33.48 3.78 7.08
CA ALA A 383 -33.51 2.33 6.91
C ALA A 383 -32.23 1.83 6.23
N VAL A 384 -31.81 2.51 5.15
CA VAL A 384 -30.57 2.20 4.43
C VAL A 384 -29.34 2.42 5.32
N GLU A 385 -29.33 3.50 6.11
CA GLU A 385 -28.22 3.80 7.03
C GLU A 385 -28.06 2.78 8.18
N ARG A 386 -29.12 2.02 8.49
CA ARG A 386 -29.10 0.92 9.47
C ARG A 386 -28.79 -0.44 8.85
N ALA A 387 -28.76 -0.52 7.52
CA ALA A 387 -28.47 -1.77 6.83
C ALA A 387 -27.02 -2.21 7.09
N HIS A 388 -26.85 -3.52 7.08
CA HIS A 388 -25.57 -4.20 7.25
C HIS A 388 -25.32 -5.04 6.01
N PHE A 389 -24.09 -4.99 5.49
CA PHE A 389 -23.72 -5.58 4.23
C PHE A 389 -22.71 -6.70 4.47
N ASP A 390 -22.98 -7.90 3.94
CA ASP A 390 -21.96 -8.93 3.85
C ASP A 390 -20.92 -8.60 2.76
N PHE A 391 -19.83 -9.37 2.69
CA PHE A 391 -18.77 -9.09 1.71
C PHE A 391 -19.26 -9.17 0.26
N ARG A 392 -20.25 -10.02 -0.04
CA ARG A 392 -20.76 -10.22 -1.38
C ARG A 392 -21.59 -9.02 -1.84
N GLN A 393 -22.43 -8.48 -0.96
CA GLN A 393 -23.16 -7.24 -1.19
C GLN A 393 -22.20 -6.06 -1.36
N VAL A 394 -21.19 -5.95 -0.48
CA VAL A 394 -20.15 -4.91 -0.60
C VAL A 394 -19.45 -5.02 -1.96
N LEU A 395 -19.02 -6.21 -2.37
CA LEU A 395 -18.35 -6.42 -3.64
C LEU A 395 -19.22 -5.98 -4.84
N ARG A 396 -20.52 -6.29 -4.83
CA ARG A 396 -21.45 -5.82 -5.88
C ARG A 396 -21.59 -4.31 -5.91
N ILE A 397 -21.80 -3.68 -4.75
CA ILE A 397 -21.90 -2.21 -4.62
C ILE A 397 -20.63 -1.55 -5.15
N MET A 398 -19.46 -2.03 -4.71
CA MET A 398 -18.18 -1.46 -5.08
C MET A 398 -17.83 -1.71 -6.55
N THR A 399 -18.29 -2.81 -7.13
CA THR A 399 -18.13 -3.11 -8.56
C THR A 399 -18.85 -2.06 -9.41
N GLN A 400 -20.10 -1.72 -9.07
CA GLN A 400 -20.84 -0.67 -9.77
C GLN A 400 -20.16 0.70 -9.64
N ILE A 401 -19.59 1.00 -8.48
CA ILE A 401 -18.80 2.24 -8.30
C ILE A 401 -17.55 2.23 -9.18
N ARG A 402 -16.83 1.11 -9.26
CA ARG A 402 -15.62 0.96 -10.07
C ARG A 402 -15.91 1.06 -11.58
N GLU A 403 -17.07 0.59 -12.04
CA GLU A 403 -17.51 0.78 -13.42
C GLU A 403 -17.73 2.26 -13.74
N ILE A 404 -18.42 2.99 -12.85
CA ILE A 404 -18.60 4.44 -12.99
C ILE A 404 -17.25 5.17 -13.00
N GLU A 405 -16.31 4.75 -12.16
CA GLU A 405 -14.95 5.29 -12.14
C GLU A 405 -14.22 5.03 -13.48
N ASN A 406 -14.36 3.84 -14.08
CA ASN A 406 -13.77 3.56 -15.39
C ASN A 406 -14.33 4.44 -16.49
N ASP A 407 -15.65 4.66 -16.51
CA ASP A 407 -16.29 5.53 -17.50
C ASP A 407 -15.75 6.96 -17.38
N LEU A 408 -15.58 7.47 -16.16
CA LEU A 408 -14.99 8.77 -15.92
C LEU A 408 -13.51 8.84 -16.36
N ILE A 409 -12.71 7.82 -16.04
CA ILE A 409 -11.31 7.76 -16.47
C ILE A 409 -11.23 7.70 -18.01
N ALA A 410 -12.12 6.96 -18.67
CA ALA A 410 -12.18 6.88 -20.12
C ALA A 410 -12.57 8.23 -20.76
N ASP A 411 -13.49 8.98 -20.14
CA ASP A 411 -13.82 10.34 -20.58
C ASP A 411 -12.62 11.29 -20.45
N VAL A 412 -11.85 11.19 -19.36
CA VAL A 412 -10.63 11.99 -19.17
C VAL A 412 -9.54 11.58 -20.16
N PHE A 413 -9.37 10.28 -20.42
CA PHE A 413 -8.47 9.77 -21.45
C PHE A 413 -8.79 10.39 -22.82
N ALA A 414 -10.06 10.34 -23.22
CA ALA A 414 -10.52 10.91 -24.51
C ALA A 414 -10.33 12.43 -24.59
N ALA A 415 -10.32 13.13 -23.46
CA ALA A 415 -10.04 14.56 -23.41
C ALA A 415 -8.53 14.88 -23.43
N ALA A 416 -7.69 13.97 -22.94
CA ALA A 416 -6.24 14.11 -22.87
C ALA A 416 -5.54 13.72 -24.19
N ASP A 417 -6.07 12.75 -24.94
CA ASP A 417 -5.59 12.36 -26.27
C ASP A 417 -5.89 13.45 -27.30
N THR A 418 -5.09 14.53 -27.27
CA THR A 418 -5.31 15.70 -28.14
C THR A 418 -4.85 15.50 -29.58
N ASP A 419 -4.04 14.46 -29.83
CA ASP A 419 -3.48 14.17 -31.15
C ASP A 419 -4.17 13.01 -31.89
N ASP A 420 -5.23 12.45 -31.28
CA ASP A 420 -6.05 11.34 -31.81
C ASP A 420 -5.18 10.11 -32.16
N THR A 421 -4.11 9.87 -31.39
CA THR A 421 -3.25 8.69 -31.57
C THR A 421 -3.90 7.42 -31.04
N ASN A 422 -4.95 7.56 -30.22
CA ASN A 422 -5.60 6.49 -29.48
C ASN A 422 -4.66 5.85 -28.45
N GLY A 423 -3.68 6.62 -27.97
CA GLY A 423 -2.72 6.29 -26.93
C GLY A 423 -2.29 7.53 -26.17
N LEU A 424 -1.77 7.39 -24.96
CA LEU A 424 -1.24 8.49 -24.17
C LEU A 424 0.26 8.36 -23.98
N SER A 425 0.99 9.43 -24.28
CA SER A 425 2.39 9.58 -23.89
C SER A 425 2.55 9.65 -22.37
N VAL A 426 3.78 9.53 -21.86
CA VAL A 426 4.08 9.63 -20.42
C VAL A 426 3.62 10.96 -19.83
N GLU A 427 3.82 12.06 -20.55
CA GLU A 427 3.40 13.39 -20.12
C GLU A 427 1.87 13.52 -20.05
N GLU A 428 1.15 13.02 -21.05
CA GLU A 428 -0.31 13.00 -21.08
C GLU A 428 -0.89 12.09 -19.99
N CYS A 429 -0.24 10.96 -19.71
CA CYS A 429 -0.61 10.10 -18.59
C CYS A 429 -0.58 10.86 -17.26
N ILE A 430 0.45 11.69 -17.01
CA ILE A 430 0.57 12.49 -15.77
C ILE A 430 -0.54 13.55 -15.69
N GLU A 431 -0.82 14.25 -16.79
CA GLU A 431 -1.90 15.24 -16.85
C GLU A 431 -3.28 14.58 -16.64
N CYS A 432 -3.50 13.44 -17.29
CA CYS A 432 -4.73 12.65 -17.16
C CYS A 432 -4.91 12.14 -15.71
N LEU A 433 -3.84 11.68 -15.05
CA LEU A 433 -3.89 11.33 -13.62
C LEU A 433 -4.27 12.53 -12.73
N ASP A 434 -3.72 13.73 -12.96
CA ASP A 434 -4.08 14.94 -12.20
C ASP A 434 -5.55 15.35 -12.43
N ASN A 435 -6.03 15.24 -13.67
CA ASN A 435 -7.43 15.45 -14.02
C ASN A 435 -8.36 14.41 -13.37
N CYS A 436 -7.86 13.20 -13.12
CA CYS A 436 -8.52 12.17 -12.31
C CYS A 436 -8.45 12.43 -10.79
N GLY A 437 -7.80 13.51 -10.34
CA GLY A 437 -7.60 13.80 -8.91
C GLY A 437 -6.44 13.03 -8.27
N ILE A 438 -5.63 12.32 -9.07
CA ILE A 438 -4.50 11.51 -8.64
C ILE A 438 -3.23 12.37 -8.66
N LYS A 439 -3.06 13.16 -7.61
CA LYS A 439 -1.93 14.09 -7.52
C LYS A 439 -0.64 13.41 -7.08
N ALA A 440 0.26 13.16 -8.03
CA ALA A 440 1.64 12.77 -7.77
C ALA A 440 2.48 13.94 -7.22
N SER A 441 2.20 14.35 -5.98
CA SER A 441 2.85 15.50 -5.32
C SER A 441 4.29 15.21 -4.85
N GLY A 442 4.63 13.94 -4.65
CA GLY A 442 5.96 13.52 -4.22
C GLY A 442 6.92 13.30 -5.37
N LYS A 443 8.19 13.71 -5.20
CA LYS A 443 9.28 13.42 -6.14
C LYS A 443 9.39 11.93 -6.48
N GLN A 444 9.19 11.07 -5.47
CA GLN A 444 9.21 9.61 -5.65
C GLN A 444 8.06 9.13 -6.55
N SER A 445 6.84 9.64 -6.36
CA SER A 445 5.69 9.32 -7.20
C SER A 445 5.89 9.76 -8.65
N GLN A 446 6.49 10.94 -8.86
CA GLN A 446 6.84 11.44 -10.19
C GLN A 446 7.93 10.61 -10.88
N GLU A 447 8.95 10.14 -10.14
CA GLU A 447 9.98 9.22 -10.68
C GLU A 447 9.42 7.82 -10.98
N MET A 448 8.31 7.44 -10.35
CA MET A 448 7.70 6.12 -10.46
C MET A 448 6.78 6.01 -11.69
N ILE A 449 6.01 7.06 -12.01
CA ILE A 449 5.02 7.03 -13.11
C ILE A 449 5.65 6.58 -14.44
N PRO A 450 6.79 7.12 -14.91
CA PRO A 450 7.38 6.69 -16.18
C PRO A 450 7.76 5.21 -16.22
N LYS A 451 8.17 4.65 -15.07
CA LYS A 451 8.50 3.22 -14.97
C LYS A 451 7.25 2.35 -15.03
N LEU A 452 6.14 2.84 -14.47
CA LEU A 452 4.86 2.16 -14.53
C LEU A 452 4.26 2.23 -15.94
N VAL A 453 4.42 3.35 -16.66
CA VAL A 453 4.02 3.41 -18.07
C VAL A 453 4.74 2.32 -18.88
N GLU A 454 6.07 2.14 -18.71
CA GLU A 454 6.80 1.05 -19.39
C GLU A 454 6.33 -0.37 -18.96
N GLU A 455 5.79 -0.51 -17.76
CA GLU A 455 5.25 -1.79 -17.25
C GLU A 455 3.91 -2.12 -17.90
N PHE A 456 3.04 -1.13 -18.08
CA PHE A 456 1.68 -1.29 -18.61
C PHE A 456 1.59 -1.20 -20.15
N ASP A 457 2.59 -0.60 -20.81
CA ASP A 457 2.74 -0.60 -22.27
C ASP A 457 3.08 -2.02 -22.76
N GLU A 458 2.09 -2.89 -22.98
CA GLU A 458 2.27 -4.31 -23.26
C GLU A 458 2.92 -4.58 -24.62
N ASP A 459 2.66 -3.70 -25.60
CA ASP A 459 3.14 -3.82 -26.97
C ASP A 459 4.51 -3.14 -27.21
N GLY A 460 4.95 -2.29 -26.29
CA GLY A 460 6.22 -1.58 -26.34
C GLY A 460 6.20 -0.40 -27.31
N SER A 461 5.02 0.20 -27.53
CA SER A 461 4.81 1.37 -28.38
C SER A 461 5.44 2.64 -27.78
N GLY A 462 5.53 2.70 -26.45
CA GLY A 462 5.91 3.90 -25.69
C GLY A 462 4.71 4.79 -25.31
N GLU A 463 3.50 4.39 -25.66
CA GLU A 463 2.22 5.04 -25.36
C GLU A 463 1.31 4.02 -24.67
N LEU A 464 0.31 4.46 -23.90
CA LEU A 464 -0.71 3.59 -23.31
C LEU A 464 -2.02 3.72 -24.05
N ASP A 465 -2.55 2.62 -24.59
CA ASP A 465 -3.91 2.62 -25.11
C ASP A 465 -4.96 2.75 -23.98
N LEU A 466 -6.26 2.83 -24.33
CA LEU A 466 -7.31 3.00 -23.33
C LEU A 466 -7.38 1.84 -22.32
N GLU A 467 -7.19 0.60 -22.77
CA GLU A 467 -7.26 -0.57 -21.89
C GLU A 467 -6.06 -0.58 -20.92
N GLU A 468 -4.86 -0.35 -21.45
CA GLU A 468 -3.62 -0.24 -20.68
C GLU A 468 -3.68 0.95 -19.69
N TYR A 469 -4.19 2.10 -20.13
CA TYR A 469 -4.32 3.28 -19.29
C TYR A 469 -5.32 3.07 -18.16
N LEU A 470 -6.45 2.39 -18.39
CA LEU A 470 -7.42 2.08 -17.34
C LEU A 470 -6.79 1.19 -16.25
N GLU A 471 -6.01 0.18 -16.62
CA GLU A 471 -5.30 -0.66 -15.65
C GLU A 471 -4.20 0.11 -14.92
N PHE A 472 -3.44 0.92 -15.66
CA PHE A 472 -2.40 1.80 -15.12
C PHE A 472 -2.96 2.80 -14.11
N ALA A 473 -4.03 3.52 -14.45
CA ALA A 473 -4.63 4.54 -13.61
C ALA A 473 -5.14 3.95 -12.30
N LYS A 474 -5.86 2.81 -12.37
CA LYS A 474 -6.29 2.04 -11.19
C LYS A 474 -5.11 1.63 -10.32
N PHE A 475 -4.08 1.06 -10.93
CA PHE A 475 -2.90 0.60 -10.21
C PHE A 475 -2.17 1.74 -9.50
N VAL A 476 -1.97 2.88 -10.18
CA VAL A 476 -1.33 4.07 -9.59
C VAL A 476 -2.19 4.63 -8.46
N ALA A 477 -3.49 4.74 -8.69
CA ALA A 477 -4.48 5.20 -7.72
C ALA A 477 -4.45 4.36 -6.42
N ASP A 478 -4.56 3.04 -6.56
CA ASP A 478 -4.56 2.08 -5.45
C ASP A 478 -3.23 2.13 -4.69
N ARG A 479 -2.11 2.17 -5.43
CA ARG A 479 -0.77 2.26 -4.85
C ARG A 479 -0.52 3.56 -4.10
N MET A 480 -0.90 4.71 -4.65
CA MET A 480 -0.71 6.00 -3.99
C MET A 480 -1.48 6.10 -2.68
N ARG A 481 -2.72 5.59 -2.65
CA ARG A 481 -3.52 5.54 -1.43
C ARG A 481 -2.96 4.59 -0.40
N LYS A 482 -2.53 3.40 -0.80
CA LYS A 482 -1.90 2.45 0.11
C LYS A 482 -0.65 3.03 0.74
N MET A 483 0.18 3.74 -0.03
CA MET A 483 1.32 4.48 0.49
C MET A 483 0.90 5.61 1.45
N GLN A 484 -0.14 6.38 1.13
CA GLN A 484 -0.64 7.44 2.00
C GLN A 484 -1.21 6.89 3.31
N HIS A 485 -2.02 5.83 3.26
CA HIS A 485 -2.57 5.15 4.43
C HIS A 485 -1.45 4.62 5.34
N VAL A 486 -0.45 3.95 4.77
CA VAL A 486 0.70 3.47 5.52
C VAL A 486 1.50 4.63 6.12
N SER A 487 1.71 5.71 5.37
CA SER A 487 2.37 6.91 5.90
C SER A 487 1.60 7.54 7.05
N ASN A 488 0.27 7.58 6.97
CA ASN A 488 -0.60 8.09 8.02
C ASN A 488 -0.58 7.17 9.25
N MET A 489 -0.56 5.85 9.04
CA MET A 489 -0.44 4.85 10.12
C MET A 489 0.92 4.96 10.82
N ASP A 490 2.02 5.04 10.07
CA ASP A 490 3.37 5.24 10.61
C ASP A 490 3.43 6.55 11.43
N MET A 491 2.73 7.60 10.98
CA MET A 491 2.59 8.84 11.74
C MET A 491 1.78 8.65 13.02
N ALA A 492 0.64 7.98 12.95
CA ALA A 492 -0.19 7.68 14.11
C ALA A 492 0.63 6.93 15.18
N GLN A 493 1.37 5.90 14.79
CA GLN A 493 2.27 5.17 15.68
C GLN A 493 3.35 6.06 16.30
N ARG A 494 3.99 6.95 15.52
CA ARG A 494 4.97 7.92 16.03
C ARG A 494 4.38 8.90 17.04
N VAL A 495 3.10 9.25 16.87
CA VAL A 495 2.37 10.13 17.79
C VAL A 495 1.94 9.38 19.06
N GLY A 496 1.91 8.05 19.02
CA GLY A 496 1.59 7.17 20.14
C GLY A 496 0.25 6.46 20.01
N TYR A 497 -0.35 6.47 18.82
CA TYR A 497 -1.65 5.86 18.53
C TYR A 497 -1.52 4.45 17.96
N GLY A 498 -2.37 3.55 18.45
CA GLY A 498 -2.54 2.22 17.86
C GLY A 498 -3.39 2.23 16.59
N GLU A 499 -3.46 1.09 15.90
CA GLU A 499 -4.26 0.92 14.68
C GLU A 499 -5.75 1.21 14.92
N GLU A 500 -6.33 0.70 16.02
CA GLU A 500 -7.75 0.94 16.35
C GLU A 500 -8.05 2.44 16.55
N GLU A 501 -7.13 3.17 17.19
CA GLU A 501 -7.28 4.61 17.40
C GLU A 501 -7.14 5.38 16.10
N TYR A 502 -6.17 4.99 15.27
CA TYR A 502 -6.02 5.55 13.93
C TYR A 502 -7.27 5.35 13.09
N LEU A 503 -7.85 4.15 13.06
CA LEU A 503 -9.08 3.87 12.30
C LEU A 503 -10.24 4.71 12.82
N ARG A 504 -10.40 4.86 14.14
CA ARG A 504 -11.40 5.78 14.72
C ARG A 504 -11.18 7.23 14.27
N PHE A 505 -9.94 7.70 14.24
CA PHE A 505 -9.62 9.05 13.76
C PHE A 505 -9.87 9.22 12.28
N TRP A 506 -9.52 8.21 11.49
CA TRP A 506 -9.76 8.20 10.06
C TRP A 506 -11.26 8.23 9.74
N ASP A 507 -12.07 7.46 10.46
CA ASP A 507 -13.53 7.48 10.30
C ASP A 507 -14.14 8.83 10.68
N ALA A 508 -13.63 9.47 11.73
CA ALA A 508 -14.05 10.82 12.12
C ALA A 508 -13.62 11.88 11.10
N PHE A 509 -12.40 11.77 10.57
CA PHE A 509 -11.86 12.64 9.53
C PHE A 509 -12.72 12.55 8.26
N VAL A 510 -12.91 11.35 7.74
CA VAL A 510 -13.69 11.11 6.52
C VAL A 510 -15.18 11.42 6.71
N GLY A 511 -15.73 11.14 7.89
CA GLY A 511 -17.14 11.43 8.19
C GLY A 511 -17.44 12.92 8.13
N ALA A 512 -16.51 13.74 8.64
CA ALA A 512 -16.63 15.19 8.66
C ALA A 512 -16.27 15.89 7.34
N ASP A 513 -15.45 15.26 6.50
CA ASP A 513 -15.08 15.75 5.17
C ASP A 513 -16.29 15.64 4.21
N ASP A 514 -17.08 16.71 4.12
CA ASP A 514 -18.35 16.71 3.40
C ASP A 514 -18.16 16.80 1.89
N ASN A 515 -17.10 17.48 1.44
CA ASN A 515 -16.73 17.60 0.03
C ASN A 515 -15.83 16.44 -0.45
N LEU A 516 -15.40 15.57 0.47
CA LEU A 516 -14.50 14.43 0.26
C LEU A 516 -13.13 14.84 -0.28
N ASP A 517 -12.68 16.09 -0.15
CA ASP A 517 -11.43 16.60 -0.70
C ASP A 517 -10.17 16.20 0.11
N SER A 518 -10.35 15.38 1.15
CA SER A 518 -9.32 14.91 2.08
C SER A 518 -8.55 16.03 2.75
N MET A 519 -9.19 17.19 2.88
CA MET A 519 -8.79 18.28 3.72
C MET A 519 -9.97 18.63 4.61
N LEU A 520 -9.71 18.95 5.87
CA LEU A 520 -10.74 19.49 6.75
C LEU A 520 -10.67 21.01 6.77
N GLU A 521 -11.81 21.65 6.50
CA GLU A 521 -12.07 23.04 6.83
C GLU A 521 -12.29 23.22 8.34
N GLU A 522 -12.46 24.46 8.83
CA GLU A 522 -12.62 24.71 10.27
C GLU A 522 -13.85 24.02 10.87
N GLU A 523 -14.99 24.08 10.17
CA GLU A 523 -16.25 23.49 10.65
C GLU A 523 -16.19 21.96 10.64
N GLU A 524 -15.63 21.38 9.58
CA GLU A 524 -15.39 19.95 9.45
C GLU A 524 -14.40 19.44 10.49
N LEU A 525 -13.32 20.19 10.76
CA LEU A 525 -12.37 19.87 11.83
C LEU A 525 -13.07 19.77 13.20
N LEU A 526 -13.93 20.74 13.52
CA LEU A 526 -14.67 20.71 14.79
C LEU A 526 -15.55 19.47 14.88
N HIS A 527 -16.24 19.12 13.80
CA HIS A 527 -17.05 17.92 13.73
C HIS A 527 -16.21 16.64 13.90
N ALA A 528 -15.09 16.54 13.17
CA ALA A 528 -14.16 15.41 13.25
C ALA A 528 -13.60 15.23 14.66
N VAL A 529 -13.16 16.31 15.32
CA VAL A 529 -12.64 16.26 16.70
C VAL A 529 -13.70 15.74 17.67
N TRP A 530 -14.94 16.21 17.57
CA TRP A 530 -16.03 15.75 18.42
C TRP A 530 -16.41 14.29 18.17
N GLN A 531 -16.40 13.85 16.91
CA GLN A 531 -16.67 12.46 16.57
C GLN A 531 -15.53 11.52 17.02
N ALA A 532 -14.28 11.97 16.94
CA ALA A 532 -13.09 11.22 17.33
C ALA A 532 -12.95 11.06 18.86
N ARG A 533 -13.39 12.06 19.63
CA ARG A 533 -13.25 12.14 21.10
C ARG A 533 -14.52 12.66 21.77
N PRO A 534 -15.64 11.93 21.69
CA PRO A 534 -16.89 12.31 22.34
C PRO A 534 -16.78 12.38 23.88
N GLU A 535 -15.78 11.72 24.47
CA GLU A 535 -15.51 11.69 25.90
C GLU A 535 -14.80 12.94 26.44
N ILE A 536 -14.17 13.75 25.57
CA ILE A 536 -13.46 14.96 25.96
C ILE A 536 -14.36 16.16 25.64
N ASP A 537 -14.72 16.94 26.68
CA ASP A 537 -15.48 18.17 26.48
C ASP A 537 -14.59 19.25 25.87
N ILE A 538 -14.64 19.39 24.55
CA ILE A 538 -13.80 20.31 23.76
C ILE A 538 -14.67 21.44 23.22
N ALA A 539 -14.35 22.67 23.61
CA ALA A 539 -14.98 23.87 23.04
C ALA A 539 -14.28 24.25 21.72
N ALA A 540 -15.00 24.91 20.82
CA ALA A 540 -14.41 25.42 19.57
C ALA A 540 -13.21 26.37 19.82
N GLY A 541 -13.22 27.10 20.95
CA GLY A 541 -12.09 27.92 21.37
C GLY A 541 -10.82 27.14 21.67
N ASP A 542 -10.95 25.90 22.14
CA ASP A 542 -9.80 25.02 22.42
C ASP A 542 -9.12 24.58 21.13
N VAL A 543 -9.91 24.15 20.13
CA VAL A 543 -9.40 23.75 18.82
C VAL A 543 -8.70 24.92 18.13
N ARG A 544 -9.27 26.13 18.19
CA ARG A 544 -8.61 27.35 17.69
C ARG A 544 -7.31 27.68 18.42
N ALA A 545 -7.23 27.41 19.72
CA ALA A 545 -5.99 27.56 20.48
C ALA A 545 -4.96 26.51 20.07
N ILE A 546 -5.37 25.26 19.81
CA ILE A 546 -4.50 24.19 19.28
C ILE A 546 -3.95 24.57 17.92
N LEU A 547 -4.80 25.00 16.98
CA LEU A 547 -4.36 25.46 15.65
C LEU A 547 -3.35 26.62 15.75
N LYS A 548 -3.62 27.58 16.64
CA LYS A 548 -2.69 28.68 16.90
C LYS A 548 -1.33 28.19 17.41
N ASP A 549 -1.33 27.25 18.35
CA ASP A 549 -0.10 26.75 18.96
C ASP A 549 0.72 25.89 17.99
N GLN A 550 0.06 25.17 17.09
CA GLN A 550 0.69 24.44 15.97
C GLN A 550 1.21 25.38 14.85
N GLY A 551 1.00 26.69 14.98
CA GLY A 551 1.41 27.67 13.98
C GLY A 551 0.56 27.67 12.71
N ILE A 552 -0.60 27.00 12.74
CA ILE A 552 -1.56 26.95 11.63
C ILE A 552 -2.34 28.27 11.65
N GLY A 553 -1.89 29.22 10.82
CA GLY A 553 -2.37 30.60 10.82
C GLY A 553 -3.76 30.77 10.20
N TYR A 554 -4.82 30.54 10.96
CA TYR A 554 -6.21 30.62 10.48
C TYR A 554 -6.72 32.03 10.13
N TRP A 555 -6.04 33.11 10.54
CA TRP A 555 -6.52 34.49 10.34
C TRP A 555 -6.31 35.06 8.93
N LYS A 556 -5.64 34.34 8.02
CA LYS A 556 -5.30 34.89 6.69
C LYS A 556 -5.65 34.00 5.50
N GLN A 557 -5.91 32.71 5.71
CA GLN A 557 -6.11 31.73 4.64
C GLN A 557 -7.18 30.72 5.07
N GLU A 558 -7.90 30.16 4.09
CA GLU A 558 -8.75 29.00 4.30
C GLU A 558 -7.91 27.87 4.91
N ILE A 559 -8.38 27.35 6.04
CA ILE A 559 -7.74 26.23 6.72
C ILE A 559 -7.97 24.99 5.87
N ARG A 560 -6.90 24.27 5.54
CA ARG A 560 -6.95 22.98 4.86
C ARG A 560 -6.04 22.03 5.61
N LEU A 561 -6.63 21.07 6.32
CA LEU A 561 -5.91 20.16 7.20
C LEU A 561 -5.92 18.76 6.62
N THR A 562 -4.73 18.22 6.42
CA THR A 562 -4.58 16.81 6.03
C THR A 562 -4.85 15.89 7.22
N MET A 563 -4.99 14.59 6.96
CA MET A 563 -5.04 13.57 8.01
C MET A 563 -3.80 13.62 8.93
N TYR A 564 -2.63 13.97 8.40
CA TYR A 564 -1.42 14.18 9.19
C TYR A 564 -1.59 15.30 10.22
N ASP A 565 -2.13 16.45 9.79
CA ASP A 565 -2.37 17.59 10.68
C ASP A 565 -3.43 17.24 11.72
N PHE A 566 -4.48 16.51 11.30
CA PHE A 566 -5.52 16.03 12.21
C PHE A 566 -4.97 15.14 13.31
N LEU A 567 -4.07 14.19 13.01
CA LEU A 567 -3.44 13.34 14.02
C LEU A 567 -2.62 14.14 15.05
N LEU A 568 -1.93 15.20 14.62
CA LEU A 568 -1.21 16.09 15.54
C LEU A 568 -2.17 16.90 16.43
N ILE A 569 -3.27 17.37 15.86
CA ILE A 569 -4.33 18.08 16.60
C ILE A 569 -4.96 17.14 17.64
N MET A 570 -5.23 15.88 17.27
CA MET A 570 -5.78 14.89 18.20
C MET A 570 -4.84 14.63 19.38
N LYS A 571 -3.52 14.69 19.17
CA LYS A 571 -2.54 14.57 20.26
C LYS A 571 -2.71 15.68 21.30
N ASP A 572 -2.85 16.92 20.83
CA ASP A 572 -3.03 18.07 21.71
C ASP A 572 -4.41 18.06 22.38
N VAL A 573 -5.43 17.52 21.71
CA VAL A 573 -6.76 17.28 22.28
C VAL A 573 -6.69 16.26 23.43
N ASP A 574 -5.99 15.14 23.23
CA ASP A 574 -5.82 14.12 24.28
C ASP A 574 -5.03 14.66 25.48
N GLN A 575 -4.01 15.48 25.19
CA GLN A 575 -3.24 16.17 26.23
C GLN A 575 -4.11 17.16 27.02
N LEU A 576 -4.99 17.90 26.33
CA LEU A 576 -5.94 18.81 26.95
C LEU A 576 -6.92 18.08 27.88
N GLY A 577 -7.43 16.92 27.44
CA GLY A 577 -8.26 16.05 28.26
C GLY A 577 -7.51 15.57 29.52
N THR A 578 -6.26 15.18 29.36
CA THR A 578 -5.38 14.76 30.47
C THR A 578 -5.17 15.89 31.48
N TRP A 579 -4.90 17.11 31.02
CA TRP A 579 -4.76 18.28 31.90
C TRP A 579 -6.04 18.63 32.65
N ARG A 580 -7.20 18.52 32.00
CA ARG A 580 -8.49 18.76 32.65
C ARG A 580 -8.75 17.76 33.78
N THR A 581 -8.53 16.47 33.51
CA THR A 581 -8.65 15.40 34.52
C THR A 581 -7.69 15.63 35.67
N LEU A 582 -6.42 15.93 35.41
CA LEU A 582 -5.43 16.24 36.45
C LEU A 582 -5.84 17.45 37.30
N GLY A 583 -6.37 18.51 36.69
CA GLY A 583 -6.86 19.68 37.41
C GLY A 583 -8.02 19.36 38.36
N GLN A 584 -8.97 18.56 37.87
CA GLN A 584 -10.14 18.11 38.64
C GLN A 584 -9.74 17.16 39.77
N ASP A 585 -8.82 16.23 39.53
CA ASP A 585 -8.27 15.32 40.55
C ASP A 585 -7.54 16.08 41.66
N LYS A 586 -6.93 17.22 41.32
CA LYS A 586 -6.35 18.14 42.29
C LYS A 586 -7.40 19.04 42.96
N GLY A 587 -8.70 18.83 42.72
CA GLY A 587 -9.81 19.56 43.33
C GLY A 587 -9.85 21.03 42.93
N VAL A 588 -9.52 21.35 41.67
CA VAL A 588 -9.69 22.67 41.08
C VAL A 588 -10.98 22.67 40.27
N GLU A 589 -11.78 23.73 40.41
CA GLU A 589 -13.03 23.88 39.64
C GLU A 589 -12.74 23.98 38.15
N LYS A 590 -13.61 23.39 37.32
CA LYS A 590 -13.42 23.26 35.87
C LYS A 590 -13.05 24.58 35.18
N GLU A 591 -13.75 25.66 35.47
CA GLU A 591 -13.49 26.99 34.88
C GLU A 591 -12.08 27.51 35.22
N LEU A 592 -11.60 27.25 36.45
CA LEU A 592 -10.25 27.60 36.87
C LEU A 592 -9.21 26.71 36.20
N VAL A 593 -9.51 25.42 35.97
CA VAL A 593 -8.63 24.51 35.23
C VAL A 593 -8.44 25.00 33.79
N ASP A 594 -9.51 25.40 33.10
CA ASP A 594 -9.40 25.94 31.74
C ASP A 594 -8.58 27.25 31.72
N SER A 595 -8.75 28.13 32.72
CA SER A 595 -7.88 29.31 32.88
C SER A 595 -6.41 28.94 33.12
N PHE A 596 -6.14 27.90 33.91
CA PHE A 596 -4.79 27.40 34.17
C PHE A 596 -4.17 26.80 32.93
N ILE A 597 -4.93 26.06 32.12
CA ILE A 597 -4.48 25.51 30.84
C ILE A 597 -4.13 26.65 29.88
N GLY A 598 -4.96 27.68 29.75
CA GLY A 598 -4.65 28.84 28.90
C GLY A 598 -3.35 29.54 29.32
N LEU A 599 -3.12 29.70 30.63
CA LEU A 599 -1.88 30.23 31.17
C LEU A 599 -0.70 29.29 30.90
N TRP A 600 -0.88 27.98 31.09
CA TRP A 600 0.13 26.96 30.86
C TRP A 600 0.63 26.97 29.42
N ARG A 601 -0.29 26.97 28.45
CA ARG A 601 0.03 27.03 27.01
C ARG A 601 0.77 28.31 26.64
N SER A 602 0.45 29.44 27.28
CA SER A 602 1.20 30.69 27.08
C SER A 602 2.63 30.66 27.63
N LEU A 603 2.91 29.76 28.59
CA LEU A 603 4.21 29.60 29.22
C LEU A 603 5.07 28.54 28.54
N ALA A 604 4.46 27.41 28.15
CA ALA A 604 5.11 26.32 27.44
C ALA A 604 5.39 26.76 25.99
N ARG A 605 6.56 27.36 25.76
CA ARG A 605 6.99 27.81 24.43
C ARG A 605 7.15 26.64 23.43
N ASN A 606 7.25 25.42 23.93
CA ASN A 606 7.35 24.20 23.15
C ASN A 606 6.45 23.12 23.79
N ILE A 607 5.31 22.83 23.15
CA ILE A 607 4.37 21.78 23.61
C ILE A 607 5.09 20.44 23.75
N LYS A 608 6.13 20.18 22.94
CA LYS A 608 6.84 18.90 22.91
C LYS A 608 7.60 18.56 24.20
N GLU A 609 7.95 19.56 25.01
CA GLU A 609 8.72 19.33 26.24
C GLU A 609 7.84 19.19 27.48
N ASP A 610 6.53 19.44 27.37
CA ASP A 610 5.49 19.27 28.41
C ASP A 610 5.84 19.87 29.79
N ASN A 611 6.84 20.74 29.82
CA ASN A 611 7.46 21.27 31.01
C ASN A 611 7.75 22.76 30.85
N VAL A 612 7.61 23.52 31.93
CA VAL A 612 7.91 24.94 32.00
C VAL A 612 9.11 25.17 32.92
N SER A 613 10.05 26.00 32.48
CA SER A 613 11.18 26.36 33.33
C SER A 613 10.70 27.13 34.57
N VAL A 614 11.30 26.85 35.72
CA VAL A 614 10.99 27.54 36.99
C VAL A 614 11.03 29.07 36.83
N LYS A 615 12.00 29.59 36.05
CA LYS A 615 12.16 31.03 35.80
C LYS A 615 11.00 31.64 35.02
N GLU A 616 10.48 30.94 34.02
CA GLU A 616 9.33 31.40 33.24
C GLU A 616 8.06 31.38 34.08
N LEU A 617 7.86 30.31 34.86
CA LEU A 617 6.73 30.26 35.79
C LEU A 617 6.79 31.38 36.83
N GLN A 618 7.97 31.66 37.41
CA GLN A 618 8.16 32.78 38.34
C GLN A 618 7.81 34.13 37.69
N ARG A 619 8.10 34.33 36.40
CA ARG A 619 7.74 35.57 35.69
C ARG A 619 6.23 35.70 35.51
N ALA A 620 5.55 34.64 35.09
CA ALA A 620 4.09 34.68 34.94
C ALA A 620 3.37 34.89 36.28
N VAL A 621 3.78 34.13 37.31
CA VAL A 621 3.14 34.15 38.63
C VAL A 621 3.22 35.52 39.32
N LYS A 622 4.26 36.33 39.05
CA LYS A 622 4.38 37.70 39.59
C LYS A 622 3.19 38.61 39.27
N THR A 623 2.49 38.34 38.18
CA THR A 623 1.34 39.15 37.72
C THR A 623 0.00 38.63 38.23
N LEU A 624 -0.02 37.47 38.89
CA LEU A 624 -1.24 36.79 39.28
C LEU A 624 -1.61 37.08 40.75
N PRO A 625 -2.91 37.02 41.11
CA PRO A 625 -3.33 37.12 42.50
C PRO A 625 -2.67 36.04 43.36
N GLY A 626 -2.25 36.41 44.58
CA GLY A 626 -1.53 35.53 45.49
C GLY A 626 -0.06 35.26 45.12
N ALA A 627 0.56 36.11 44.29
CA ALA A 627 1.95 35.95 43.84
C ALA A 627 2.97 35.60 44.94
N PRO A 628 2.97 36.21 46.15
CA PRO A 628 3.95 35.86 47.19
C PRO A 628 3.89 34.39 47.61
N VAL A 629 2.69 33.85 47.79
CA VAL A 629 2.46 32.45 48.20
C VAL A 629 2.88 31.49 47.08
N LYS A 630 2.49 31.80 45.85
CA LYS A 630 2.83 30.99 44.67
C LYS A 630 4.35 31.01 44.43
N LEU A 631 5.02 32.16 44.54
CA LEU A 631 6.48 32.28 44.44
C LEU A 631 7.21 31.52 45.56
N ALA A 632 6.67 31.50 46.79
CA ALA A 632 7.23 30.70 47.87
C ALA A 632 7.17 29.20 47.56
N ARG A 633 6.03 28.71 47.03
CA ARG A 633 5.91 27.30 46.57
C ARG A 633 6.89 26.98 45.45
N ILE A 634 7.08 27.87 44.49
CA ILE A 634 8.05 27.67 43.41
C ILE A 634 9.48 27.62 43.95
N ARG A 635 9.84 28.47 44.93
CA ARG A 635 11.16 28.39 45.58
C ARG A 635 11.36 27.07 46.30
N LEU A 636 10.31 26.51 46.91
CA LEU A 636 10.37 25.20 47.53
C LEU A 636 10.65 24.09 46.51
N LEU A 637 9.94 24.08 45.37
CA LEU A 637 10.22 23.14 44.27
C LEU A 637 11.67 23.27 43.77
N GLN A 638 12.17 24.51 43.67
CA GLN A 638 13.56 24.78 43.29
C GLN A 638 14.57 24.28 44.34
N GLN A 639 14.27 24.39 45.64
CA GLN A 639 15.08 23.82 46.72
C GLN A 639 15.09 22.29 46.70
N MET A 640 14.03 21.67 46.19
CA MET A 640 13.94 20.22 45.96
C MET A 640 14.69 19.76 44.71
N GLY A 641 15.33 20.66 43.95
CA GLY A 641 16.08 20.33 42.74
C GLY A 641 15.20 20.14 41.50
N ILE A 642 13.94 20.55 41.53
CA ILE A 642 13.05 20.50 40.36
C ILE A 642 13.35 21.71 39.47
N GLU A 643 14.00 21.48 38.33
CA GLU A 643 14.36 22.52 37.36
C GLU A 643 13.27 22.79 36.31
N ALA A 644 12.45 21.77 36.05
CA ALA A 644 11.37 21.73 35.08
C ALA A 644 10.08 21.35 35.81
N ILE A 645 9.04 22.17 35.66
CA ILE A 645 7.75 21.97 36.30
C ILE A 645 6.83 21.36 35.26
N ASP A 646 6.12 20.28 35.61
CA ASP A 646 5.06 19.67 34.81
C ASP A 646 3.69 20.31 35.11
N PHE A 647 2.67 19.98 34.32
CA PHE A 647 1.33 20.56 34.50
C PHE A 647 0.75 20.25 35.90
N ALA A 648 0.97 19.04 36.43
CA ALA A 648 0.46 18.65 37.74
C ALA A 648 1.06 19.49 38.89
N SER A 649 2.37 19.70 38.88
CA SER A 649 3.07 20.56 39.84
C SER A 649 2.68 22.03 39.68
N PHE A 650 2.46 22.47 38.44
CA PHE A 650 1.94 23.80 38.15
C PHE A 650 0.55 24.03 38.76
N VAL A 651 -0.38 23.09 38.59
CA VAL A 651 -1.72 23.16 39.21
C VAL A 651 -1.61 23.26 40.74
N GLN A 652 -0.69 22.50 41.36
CA GLN A 652 -0.44 22.55 42.80
C GLN A 652 0.12 23.90 43.27
N VAL A 653 1.02 24.51 42.50
CA VAL A 653 1.50 25.88 42.75
C VAL A 653 0.33 26.87 42.66
N MET A 654 -0.52 26.71 41.64
CA MET A 654 -1.59 27.65 41.32
C MET A 654 -2.80 27.59 42.25
N LYS A 655 -3.05 26.43 42.88
CA LYS A 655 -4.18 26.21 43.80
C LYS A 655 -4.10 27.10 45.04
N THR A 656 -4.89 28.17 45.10
CA THR A 656 -5.06 29.02 46.28
C THR A 656 -6.04 28.35 47.25
N LYS A 657 -5.58 27.40 48.08
CA LYS A 657 -6.36 27.08 49.29
C LYS A 657 -6.26 28.27 50.24
N ASN A 658 -7.33 29.05 50.32
CA ASN A 658 -7.58 29.99 51.41
C ASN A 658 -7.96 29.27 52.73
N SER A 659 -7.87 27.93 52.84
CA SER A 659 -8.48 27.20 53.97
C SER A 659 -7.61 26.16 54.70
N GLU A 660 -6.34 25.93 54.33
CA GLU A 660 -5.53 24.89 54.99
C GLU A 660 -4.12 25.32 55.45
N LEU A 661 -3.61 26.45 54.98
CA LEU A 661 -2.71 27.23 55.83
C LEU A 661 -3.62 28.03 56.74
N GLY A 662 -3.99 27.42 57.88
CA GLY A 662 -4.76 28.11 58.92
C GLY A 662 -4.15 29.48 59.23
N ASP A 663 -4.98 30.39 59.74
CA ASP A 663 -4.69 31.74 60.21
C ASP A 663 -3.45 31.86 61.13
N GLY A 664 -2.27 31.61 60.57
CA GLY A 664 -0.98 31.53 61.24
C GLY A 664 0.08 32.33 60.50
N LEU A 665 -0.33 33.39 59.80
CA LEU A 665 0.55 34.41 59.24
C LEU A 665 0.58 35.64 60.16
N ASP A 666 0.92 35.40 61.43
CA ASP A 666 1.81 36.28 62.20
C ASP A 666 3.26 35.77 62.00
N ILE A 667 3.71 35.79 60.74
CA ILE A 667 5.10 35.50 60.36
C ILE A 667 5.66 36.76 59.70
N ALA A 668 5.75 37.81 60.50
CA ALA A 668 6.80 38.80 60.38
C ALA A 668 7.62 38.67 61.67
N GLU A 669 8.90 38.32 61.55
CA GLU A 669 9.89 38.29 62.65
C GLU A 669 10.03 37.02 63.53
N SER A 670 10.03 35.81 62.94
CA SER A 670 10.66 34.66 63.63
C SER A 670 11.70 33.96 62.77
N ASP A 671 12.96 34.01 63.22
CA ASP A 671 14.10 33.26 62.70
C ASP A 671 13.77 31.77 62.59
N PHE A 672 13.69 31.27 61.35
CA PHE A 672 13.42 29.88 61.03
C PHE A 672 14.74 29.12 60.88
N SER A 673 15.13 28.37 61.92
CA SER A 673 16.24 27.42 61.90
C SER A 673 15.78 25.98 62.19
N GLY A 674 14.61 25.59 61.69
CA GLY A 674 14.07 24.22 61.80
C GLY A 674 13.69 23.65 60.44
N PRO A 675 14.07 22.40 60.10
CA PRO A 675 13.74 21.79 58.82
C PRO A 675 12.25 21.42 58.75
N LEU A 676 11.56 21.91 57.72
CA LEU A 676 10.22 21.45 57.35
C LEU A 676 10.31 20.01 56.83
N SER A 677 9.38 19.15 57.26
CA SER A 677 9.33 17.73 56.90
C SER A 677 8.97 17.54 55.42
N PRO A 678 9.79 16.84 54.60
CA PRO A 678 9.54 16.59 53.17
C PRO A 678 8.29 15.75 52.85
N HIS A 679 7.59 15.22 53.85
CA HIS A 679 6.66 14.10 53.67
C HIS A 679 5.28 14.47 53.08
N GLU A 680 4.88 15.75 53.10
CA GLU A 680 3.59 16.20 52.54
C GLU A 680 3.66 16.52 51.04
N PHE A 681 4.86 16.64 50.46
CA PHE A 681 5.07 16.85 49.03
C PHE A 681 5.30 15.55 48.24
N MET A 682 5.43 14.42 48.93
CA MET A 682 5.69 13.12 48.29
C MET A 682 4.46 12.21 48.35
N SER A 683 3.50 12.45 47.46
CA SER A 683 2.78 11.31 46.86
C SER A 683 3.71 10.70 45.81
N PRO A 684 3.76 9.36 45.65
CA PRO A 684 4.69 8.74 44.71
C PRO A 684 4.44 9.31 43.31
N MET A 685 5.47 9.91 42.71
CA MET A 685 5.50 10.27 41.30
C MET A 685 5.44 8.98 40.49
N ILE A 686 4.23 8.58 40.11
CA ILE A 686 4.00 7.62 39.05
C ILE A 686 4.07 8.45 37.77
N THR A 687 5.13 8.27 36.99
CA THR A 687 5.15 8.68 35.58
C THR A 687 3.91 8.10 34.90
N PRO A 688 3.16 8.85 34.06
CA PRO A 688 2.06 8.28 33.32
C PRO A 688 2.63 7.23 32.35
N SER A 689 2.57 5.96 32.76
CA SER A 689 2.63 4.83 31.85
C SER A 689 1.44 4.91 30.91
N ALA A 690 1.67 4.60 29.63
CA ALA A 690 0.75 4.37 28.51
C ALA A 690 -0.77 4.37 28.81
N PRO A 691 -1.60 4.88 27.87
CA PRO A 691 -3.04 5.05 28.05
C PRO A 691 -3.70 3.81 28.68
N VAL A 692 -4.45 4.07 29.75
CA VAL A 692 -5.21 3.08 30.52
C VAL A 692 -6.19 2.37 29.59
N ARG A 693 -5.93 1.10 29.28
CA ARG A 693 -6.91 0.22 28.62
C ARG A 693 -8.18 0.15 29.48
N PRO A 694 -9.38 0.19 28.89
CA PRO A 694 -10.63 0.03 29.63
C PRO A 694 -10.68 -1.36 30.27
N ALA A 695 -11.10 -1.41 31.55
CA ALA A 695 -11.14 -2.61 32.36
C ALA A 695 -12.13 -3.65 31.79
N ALA A 696 -11.60 -4.78 31.31
CA ALA A 696 -12.40 -5.96 30.99
C ALA A 696 -12.87 -6.65 32.28
N SER A 697 -14.18 -6.83 32.39
CA SER A 697 -14.85 -7.56 33.47
C SER A 697 -14.42 -9.05 33.47
N ILE A 698 -13.74 -9.45 34.54
CA ILE A 698 -13.34 -10.84 34.82
C ILE A 698 -14.59 -11.72 35.02
N ARG A 699 -14.87 -12.63 34.08
CA ARG A 699 -15.61 -13.88 34.34
C ARG A 699 -14.62 -15.04 34.34
N ARG A 700 -14.67 -15.83 35.42
CA ARG A 700 -13.82 -17.02 35.64
C ARG A 700 -14.25 -18.19 34.74
N GLY A 701 -13.26 -18.88 34.19
CA GLY A 701 -13.29 -20.34 34.01
C GLY A 701 -13.31 -20.83 32.56
N GLY A 702 -12.15 -21.27 32.07
CA GLY A 702 -12.00 -22.06 30.84
C GLY A 702 -10.56 -22.01 30.34
N GLU A 703 -9.82 -23.11 30.45
CA GLU A 703 -8.50 -23.28 29.86
C GLU A 703 -8.64 -23.36 28.33
N GLU A 704 -8.06 -22.41 27.59
CA GLU A 704 -7.76 -22.53 26.16
C GLU A 704 -6.35 -21.99 25.86
N PRO A 705 -5.62 -22.58 24.89
CA PRO A 705 -4.22 -22.31 24.68
C PRO A 705 -3.96 -21.03 23.85
N ALA A 706 -2.80 -20.43 24.12
CA ALA A 706 -2.24 -19.23 23.50
C ALA A 706 -2.42 -19.15 21.97
N SER A 707 -3.24 -18.20 21.52
CA SER A 707 -3.36 -17.76 20.12
C SER A 707 -3.35 -16.23 19.98
N GLU A 708 -2.97 -15.50 21.02
CA GLU A 708 -3.19 -14.04 21.11
C GLU A 708 -1.96 -13.18 20.75
N ILE A 709 -1.21 -13.56 19.69
CA ILE A 709 -0.13 -12.73 19.11
C ILE A 709 -0.39 -12.42 17.61
N MET A 710 -1.51 -12.86 17.03
CA MET A 710 -1.70 -12.84 15.57
C MET A 710 -2.49 -11.66 14.97
N VAL A 711 -2.71 -10.59 15.72
CA VAL A 711 -3.33 -9.35 15.19
C VAL A 711 -2.46 -8.15 15.56
N LEU A 712 -1.28 -8.09 14.97
CA LEU A 712 -0.47 -6.87 14.87
C LEU A 712 0.08 -6.85 13.45
N TRP A 713 -0.54 -6.03 12.60
CA TRP A 713 -0.04 -5.68 11.27
C TRP A 713 1.04 -4.60 11.38
#